data_AF-A0A9P5SUD4-F1
#
_entry.id   AF-A0A9P5SUD4-F1
#
_cell.length_a   1.000
_cell.length_b   1.000
_cell.length_c   1.000
_cell.angle_alpha   90.00
_cell.angle_beta   90.00
_cell.angle_gamma   90.00
#
_symmetry.space_group_name_H-M   'P 1'
#
loop_
_entity.id
_entity.type
_entity.pdbx_description
1 polymer ?
#
loop_
_entity_poly.entity_id
_entity_poly.type
_entity_poly.pdbx_seq_one_letter_code
_entity_poly.pdbx_strand_id
1 'polypeptide(L)'
;MVKHLFLLSLALALQCTTITQAAGPDSAPRNTDAILAKLKVDIELARNQTGIPGMSVAIMHKGKLIFAEGFGKRNKHDPFTPETHSMLGSITKAFTATTVGELVAEGKMDWDTTPVITYLPEFETIDPTLTSQLTMQDLLSHRTTFPNIDAPWVWGTKPRRELIKRIRHVEVKPKLGVAMNYNNVMYAVAGEAAANVAGVTLEQLVHNKIFKPLGLSNTGFSMTEMSKNKNFAMPNYAASYEDAVAGRFIETPLDAPAKMIAAAGDMYATVLDLARWGQTVLNEGMVDGKQVLSKEGIAATLTAHTIYNPALRDPDFGLSVQYGMGWFLSTYKGNNFYEHSGSTSGYITDIAVFPNAELVVAVLTNSHMSALPMFLYNHVADELLGLRKSQDWLAVTAVEKTKMVYARRAEEGKDTFPKQIPNKPPSQELSAYAGEYFHPGYGPTTVRLEGGQLHMTLEAFEGVLTHYHFDTFTAVLSHTEERFNTLVTFSNGVDAKVASVSFAAPLSREVITYAKVDTNAIYAKLKLDLELARDQTGIPGMSVAVIHKGELVFAEGFGKRNKKDPFTPETRSMLASVTKAFTVTAVAELVAEGKMDWDTIPVNTYLPEFETHDPVLTPQLTMQDLLSHRTPLPGFDTTWVWSNETRRDLIKRIRHVPVKPKLGVRVNYNNVMYCVAGEAAANVAGISLEQLVCNKIFRPLGFSSMGFSSREMSKSRNYAIPYTAATYNDAVAGRFIELDPLDDGVEESAAAGDMYSNVLDLARWGRTVMKGGVQNGKQVLSKEGVEATPTAHNIARSANRDPDFGLSVQYGGGSYGYITNLALFPVADLVIAHLTNVRMMAMPLRALFHIADEILGLRKTRNWLTDISIEMIKNMYALMDEKAQGNFPERVPNKPPAHALVEYADEYDHPGIGTATVRLDGDHLHITLAAFQGVLAHYHFDMFTTVFEHTPEKMGRLVTFSTGPDGKVSGATFAVLEDEEYYYEKIK
;
A
#
# COMPACT_ATOMS: atom_id res chain seq x y z
N MET A 1 -7.59 29.27 50.11
CA MET A 1 -9.04 29.22 50.42
C MET A 1 -9.71 28.65 49.18
N VAL A 2 -10.36 27.49 49.13
CA VAL A 2 -10.92 26.57 50.12
C VAL A 2 -10.85 25.15 49.55
N LYS A 3 -10.67 24.18 50.45
CA LYS A 3 -10.63 22.73 50.27
C LYS A 3 -11.99 22.12 50.68
N HIS A 4 -12.37 21.01 50.01
CA HIS A 4 -13.25 19.90 50.46
C HIS A 4 -14.78 20.10 50.32
N LEU A 5 -15.51 19.30 49.53
CA LEU A 5 -15.92 17.88 49.65
C LEU A 5 -16.98 17.58 50.75
N PHE A 6 -18.20 17.26 50.27
CA PHE A 6 -18.98 16.03 50.59
C PHE A 6 -19.71 15.86 51.95
N LEU A 7 -21.06 15.69 51.91
CA LEU A 7 -21.86 14.51 52.35
C LEU A 7 -23.25 14.82 52.96
N LEU A 8 -24.24 14.04 52.47
CA LEU A 8 -25.44 13.44 53.12
C LEU A 8 -26.54 14.35 53.70
N SER A 9 -27.81 14.34 53.24
CA SER A 9 -28.85 13.29 53.03
C SER A 9 -29.80 13.07 54.23
N LEU A 10 -31.04 12.69 53.87
CA LEU A 10 -32.24 12.30 54.66
C LEU A 10 -33.14 13.44 55.17
N ALA A 11 -34.47 13.37 55.19
CA ALA A 11 -35.51 12.56 54.55
C ALA A 11 -36.88 13.03 55.13
N LEU A 12 -37.99 12.61 54.49
CA LEU A 12 -39.41 12.72 54.91
C LEU A 12 -40.07 14.12 54.78
N ALA A 13 -41.30 14.30 54.29
CA ALA A 13 -42.33 13.35 53.86
C ALA A 13 -43.53 14.09 53.25
N LEU A 14 -44.17 13.43 52.28
CA LEU A 14 -45.62 13.36 52.01
C LEU A 14 -46.43 14.66 51.80
N GLN A 15 -46.78 14.93 50.53
CA GLN A 15 -48.20 15.09 50.17
C GLN A 15 -48.47 14.37 48.84
N CYS A 16 -49.11 13.22 49.00
CA CYS A 16 -49.63 12.36 47.96
C CYS A 16 -50.85 13.06 47.33
N THR A 17 -50.74 13.56 46.11
CA THR A 17 -51.91 13.75 45.24
C THR A 17 -51.87 12.62 44.23
N THR A 18 -52.67 11.60 44.50
CA THR A 18 -53.01 10.54 43.55
C THR A 18 -53.69 11.17 42.35
N ILE A 19 -52.93 11.44 41.29
CA ILE A 19 -53.50 11.44 39.94
C ILE A 19 -53.58 9.97 39.58
N THR A 20 -54.74 9.37 39.87
CA THR A 20 -55.18 8.16 39.20
C THR A 20 -55.17 8.46 37.71
N GLN A 21 -54.14 8.00 37.01
CA GLN A 21 -54.19 7.85 35.57
C GLN A 21 -55.33 6.87 35.33
N ALA A 22 -56.47 7.39 34.90
CA ALA A 22 -57.57 6.59 34.43
C ALA A 22 -56.99 5.65 33.36
N ALA A 23 -56.92 4.36 33.68
CA ALA A 23 -56.77 3.33 32.68
C ALA A 23 -57.88 3.58 31.66
N GLY A 24 -57.50 4.07 30.47
CA GLY A 24 -58.39 4.07 29.33
C GLY A 24 -58.88 2.63 29.13
N PRO A 25 -60.12 2.44 28.64
CA PRO A 25 -60.71 1.12 28.54
C PRO A 25 -59.77 0.20 27.78
N ASP A 26 -59.51 -0.98 28.36
CA ASP A 26 -58.92 -2.13 27.67
C ASP A 26 -59.48 -2.19 26.26
N SER A 27 -58.68 -1.78 25.28
CA SER A 27 -59.01 -2.05 23.88
C SER A 27 -59.06 -3.56 23.77
N ALA A 28 -60.21 -4.09 23.33
CA ALA A 28 -60.36 -5.50 22.97
C ALA A 28 -59.09 -6.01 22.26
N PRO A 29 -58.64 -7.26 22.51
CA PRO A 29 -57.40 -7.78 21.93
C PRO A 29 -57.40 -7.50 20.43
N ARG A 30 -56.45 -6.67 19.99
CA ARG A 30 -56.37 -6.30 18.57
C ARG A 30 -56.18 -7.56 17.76
N ASN A 31 -57.03 -7.75 16.76
CA ASN A 31 -56.97 -8.91 15.89
C ASN A 31 -55.75 -8.75 14.96
N THR A 32 -54.61 -9.29 15.39
CA THR A 32 -53.35 -9.24 14.64
C THR A 32 -53.51 -9.80 13.23
N ASP A 33 -54.25 -10.89 13.04
CA ASP A 33 -54.47 -11.49 11.72
C ASP A 33 -55.22 -10.54 10.77
N ALA A 34 -56.23 -9.83 11.29
CA ALA A 34 -56.94 -8.81 10.52
C ALA A 34 -56.05 -7.62 10.17
N ILE A 35 -55.17 -7.19 11.09
CA ILE A 35 -54.18 -6.13 10.84
C ILE A 35 -53.20 -6.57 9.74
N LEU A 36 -52.66 -7.79 9.82
CA LEU A 36 -51.71 -8.32 8.86
C LEU A 36 -52.33 -8.51 7.47
N ALA A 37 -53.59 -8.98 7.40
CA ALA A 37 -54.33 -9.06 6.15
C ALA A 37 -54.54 -7.67 5.51
N LYS A 38 -54.86 -6.66 6.33
CA LYS A 38 -54.97 -5.27 5.87
C LYS A 38 -53.62 -4.73 5.38
N LEU A 39 -52.55 -4.94 6.15
CA LEU A 39 -51.19 -4.51 5.79
C LEU A 39 -50.76 -5.08 4.43
N LYS A 40 -51.07 -6.36 4.15
CA LYS A 40 -50.77 -6.96 2.84
C LYS A 40 -51.43 -6.21 1.68
N VAL A 41 -52.69 -5.81 1.84
CA VAL A 41 -53.43 -5.05 0.82
C VAL A 41 -52.88 -3.63 0.68
N ASP A 42 -52.64 -2.95 1.81
CA ASP A 42 -52.13 -1.58 1.83
C ASP A 42 -50.74 -1.49 1.18
N ILE A 43 -49.84 -2.44 1.49
CA ILE A 43 -48.48 -2.49 0.94
C ILE A 43 -48.51 -2.69 -0.58
N GLU A 44 -49.33 -3.62 -1.09
CA GLU A 44 -49.42 -3.86 -2.53
C GLU A 44 -50.01 -2.65 -3.27
N LEU A 45 -51.00 -1.97 -2.68
CA LEU A 45 -51.54 -0.73 -3.23
C LEU A 45 -50.46 0.36 -3.28
N ALA A 46 -49.75 0.57 -2.18
CA ALA A 46 -48.70 1.58 -2.08
C ALA A 46 -47.52 1.28 -3.02
N ARG A 47 -47.13 0.00 -3.18
CA ARG A 47 -46.10 -0.44 -4.13
C ARG A 47 -46.47 -0.01 -5.56
N ASN A 48 -47.72 -0.22 -5.96
CA ASN A 48 -48.22 0.19 -7.28
C ASN A 48 -48.25 1.72 -7.43
N GLN A 49 -48.73 2.45 -6.42
CA GLN A 49 -48.84 3.92 -6.47
C GLN A 49 -47.49 4.65 -6.39
N THR A 50 -46.46 4.00 -5.86
CA THR A 50 -45.09 4.53 -5.79
C THR A 50 -44.15 3.96 -6.85
N GLY A 51 -44.65 3.07 -7.72
CA GLY A 51 -43.92 2.57 -8.88
C GLY A 51 -42.69 1.73 -8.51
N ILE A 52 -42.82 0.82 -7.54
CA ILE A 52 -41.78 -0.18 -7.23
C ILE A 52 -42.06 -1.47 -8.01
N PRO A 53 -41.13 -1.99 -8.85
CA PRO A 53 -41.36 -3.22 -9.60
C PRO A 53 -41.56 -4.44 -8.70
N GLY A 54 -40.72 -4.60 -7.68
CA GLY A 54 -40.88 -5.62 -6.64
C GLY A 54 -40.20 -5.26 -5.33
N MET A 55 -40.72 -5.83 -4.25
CA MET A 55 -40.22 -5.63 -2.90
C MET A 55 -40.54 -6.82 -2.00
N SER A 56 -39.82 -6.95 -0.89
CA SER A 56 -40.17 -7.85 0.20
C SER A 56 -40.15 -7.12 1.54
N VAL A 57 -41.01 -7.58 2.45
CA VAL A 57 -41.21 -6.98 3.77
C VAL A 57 -41.23 -8.09 4.81
N ALA A 58 -40.49 -7.89 5.90
CA ALA A 58 -40.58 -8.73 7.09
C ALA A 58 -40.84 -7.90 8.34
N ILE A 59 -41.71 -8.42 9.22
CA ILE A 59 -42.08 -7.78 10.48
C ILE A 59 -41.86 -8.77 11.62
N MET A 60 -40.94 -8.43 12.54
CA MET A 60 -40.80 -9.11 13.82
C MET A 60 -41.53 -8.32 14.90
N HIS A 61 -42.31 -8.98 15.74
CA HIS A 61 -42.97 -8.35 16.87
C HIS A 61 -42.94 -9.30 18.08
N LYS A 62 -42.41 -8.82 19.21
CA LYS A 62 -42.25 -9.60 20.46
C LYS A 62 -41.52 -10.93 20.23
N GLY A 63 -40.40 -10.85 19.50
CA GLY A 63 -39.52 -11.99 19.21
C GLY A 63 -40.06 -12.97 18.16
N LYS A 64 -41.18 -12.69 17.50
CA LYS A 64 -41.79 -13.59 16.49
C LYS A 64 -41.84 -12.92 15.11
N LEU A 65 -41.52 -13.69 14.06
CA LEU A 65 -41.80 -13.30 12.68
C LEU A 65 -43.31 -13.42 12.42
N ILE A 66 -43.99 -12.28 12.37
CA ILE A 66 -45.46 -12.24 12.20
C ILE A 66 -45.88 -11.92 10.77
N PHE A 67 -44.95 -11.42 9.95
CA PHE A 67 -45.18 -11.10 8.53
C PHE A 67 -43.90 -11.32 7.74
N ALA A 68 -43.99 -11.99 6.60
CA ALA A 68 -42.92 -12.12 5.62
C ALA A 68 -43.55 -12.34 4.25
N GLU A 69 -43.57 -11.30 3.42
CA GLU A 69 -44.25 -11.34 2.12
C GLU A 69 -43.39 -10.68 1.04
N GLY A 70 -43.54 -11.19 -0.18
CA GLY A 70 -42.97 -10.61 -1.38
C GLY A 70 -44.07 -10.07 -2.29
N PHE A 71 -43.79 -8.96 -2.94
CA PHE A 71 -44.74 -8.19 -3.75
C PHE A 71 -44.11 -7.84 -5.10
N GLY A 72 -44.91 -7.88 -6.16
CA GLY A 72 -44.44 -7.57 -7.50
C GLY A 72 -43.39 -8.56 -8.01
N LYS A 73 -42.40 -8.07 -8.78
CA LYS A 73 -41.45 -8.91 -9.51
C LYS A 73 -39.99 -8.55 -9.21
N ARG A 74 -39.14 -9.55 -9.06
CA ARG A 74 -37.69 -9.38 -8.86
C ARG A 74 -36.93 -9.12 -10.16
N ASN A 75 -37.51 -9.51 -11.29
CA ASN A 75 -37.03 -9.27 -12.66
C ASN A 75 -38.25 -9.13 -13.60
N LYS A 76 -38.07 -9.10 -14.92
CA LYS A 76 -39.21 -9.03 -15.88
C LYS A 76 -40.33 -10.06 -15.68
N HIS A 77 -40.02 -11.25 -15.15
CA HIS A 77 -40.93 -12.40 -15.16
C HIS A 77 -41.28 -12.92 -13.76
N ASP A 78 -40.29 -13.09 -12.89
CA ASP A 78 -40.40 -13.86 -11.67
C ASP A 78 -40.90 -13.01 -10.48
N PRO A 79 -41.67 -13.61 -9.54
CA PRO A 79 -42.12 -12.92 -8.35
C PRO A 79 -40.94 -12.51 -7.45
N PHE A 80 -41.10 -11.38 -6.77
CA PHE A 80 -40.24 -11.04 -5.63
C PHE A 80 -40.75 -11.81 -4.41
N THR A 81 -39.86 -12.50 -3.69
CA THR A 81 -40.21 -13.31 -2.50
C THR A 81 -39.42 -12.86 -1.27
N PRO A 82 -39.79 -13.28 -0.05
CA PRO A 82 -38.97 -13.03 1.15
C PRO A 82 -37.53 -13.53 1.05
N GLU A 83 -37.29 -14.57 0.25
CA GLU A 83 -35.97 -15.17 -0.01
C GLU A 83 -35.23 -14.53 -1.20
N THR A 84 -35.81 -13.51 -1.84
CA THR A 84 -35.12 -12.77 -2.90
C THR A 84 -33.99 -11.94 -2.31
N HIS A 85 -32.80 -12.10 -2.87
CA HIS A 85 -31.60 -11.36 -2.48
C HIS A 85 -31.63 -9.96 -3.11
N SER A 86 -31.33 -8.95 -2.33
CA SER A 86 -31.25 -7.56 -2.76
C SER A 86 -30.07 -6.86 -2.09
N MET A 87 -29.48 -5.88 -2.77
CA MET A 87 -28.47 -5.02 -2.18
C MET A 87 -29.06 -4.25 -1.00
N LEU A 88 -28.28 -4.11 0.06
CA LEU A 88 -28.63 -3.41 1.29
C LEU A 88 -28.27 -1.93 1.23
N GLY A 89 -27.30 -1.53 0.39
CA GLY A 89 -26.75 -0.20 0.41
C GLY A 89 -26.28 0.20 1.81
N SER A 90 -26.54 1.45 2.19
CA SER A 90 -25.96 2.03 3.41
C SER A 90 -26.33 1.37 4.75
N ILE A 91 -27.29 0.43 4.78
CA ILE A 91 -27.52 -0.43 5.96
C ILE A 91 -26.24 -1.21 6.33
N THR A 92 -25.35 -1.47 5.37
CA THR A 92 -24.01 -2.05 5.60
C THR A 92 -23.21 -1.33 6.70
N LYS A 93 -23.41 -0.02 6.88
CA LYS A 93 -22.74 0.77 7.93
C LYS A 93 -23.00 0.23 9.33
N ALA A 94 -24.23 -0.21 9.60
CA ALA A 94 -24.59 -0.82 10.89
C ALA A 94 -23.81 -2.12 11.13
N PHE A 95 -23.68 -2.97 10.11
CA PHE A 95 -22.91 -4.21 10.20
C PHE A 95 -21.42 -3.95 10.43
N THR A 96 -20.85 -2.98 9.71
CA THR A 96 -19.44 -2.58 9.88
C THR A 96 -19.19 -2.05 11.28
N ALA A 97 -20.03 -1.13 11.78
CA ALA A 97 -19.87 -0.55 13.11
C ALA A 97 -19.96 -1.62 14.21
N THR A 98 -20.90 -2.56 14.11
CA THR A 98 -20.99 -3.67 15.06
C THR A 98 -19.79 -4.60 14.98
N THR A 99 -19.26 -4.86 13.77
CA THR A 99 -18.04 -5.65 13.60
C THR A 99 -16.83 -5.00 14.30
N VAL A 100 -16.70 -3.67 14.22
CA VAL A 100 -15.71 -2.92 15.00
C VAL A 100 -15.95 -3.10 16.50
N GLY A 101 -17.22 -3.06 16.93
CA GLY A 101 -17.61 -3.26 18.33
C GLY A 101 -17.20 -4.61 18.90
N GLU A 102 -17.25 -5.68 18.10
CA GLU A 102 -16.73 -7.00 18.52
C GLU A 102 -15.21 -6.97 18.76
N LEU A 103 -14.45 -6.26 17.93
CA LEU A 103 -13.01 -6.12 18.13
C LEU A 103 -12.67 -5.23 19.34
N VAL A 104 -13.51 -4.23 19.63
CA VAL A 104 -13.41 -3.43 20.86
C VAL A 104 -13.67 -4.29 22.10
N ALA A 105 -14.71 -5.11 22.08
CA ALA A 105 -15.01 -6.04 23.17
C ALA A 105 -13.89 -7.08 23.40
N GLU A 106 -13.16 -7.44 22.34
CA GLU A 106 -11.96 -8.30 22.41
C GLU A 106 -10.70 -7.57 22.91
N GLY A 107 -10.77 -6.26 23.16
CA GLY A 107 -9.63 -5.44 23.58
C GLY A 107 -8.56 -5.25 22.49
N LYS A 108 -8.90 -5.49 21.22
CA LYS A 108 -7.98 -5.32 20.08
C LYS A 108 -7.95 -3.89 19.55
N MET A 109 -8.99 -3.13 19.84
CA MET A 109 -9.10 -1.71 19.50
C MET A 109 -10.01 -0.99 20.49
N ASP A 110 -10.11 0.33 20.38
CA ASP A 110 -11.04 1.15 21.14
C ASP A 110 -11.77 2.15 20.23
N TRP A 111 -12.77 2.83 20.81
CA TRP A 111 -13.64 3.74 20.06
C TRP A 111 -13.05 5.13 19.88
N ASP A 112 -12.46 5.72 20.92
CA ASP A 112 -12.33 7.17 21.05
C ASP A 112 -11.00 7.66 21.64
N THR A 113 -10.04 6.77 21.89
CA THR A 113 -8.75 7.10 22.51
C THR A 113 -7.59 6.89 21.56
N THR A 114 -7.54 5.73 20.88
CA THR A 114 -6.44 5.42 19.97
C THR A 114 -6.69 6.01 18.58
N PRO A 115 -5.71 6.76 18.03
CA PRO A 115 -5.81 7.28 16.67
C PRO A 115 -5.88 6.16 15.63
N VAL A 116 -6.75 6.32 14.62
CA VAL A 116 -6.99 5.31 13.57
C VAL A 116 -5.73 4.92 12.82
N ILE A 117 -4.76 5.85 12.66
CA ILE A 117 -3.45 5.56 12.04
C ILE A 117 -2.70 4.42 12.75
N THR A 118 -2.95 4.18 14.03
CA THR A 118 -2.37 3.06 14.78
C THR A 118 -2.88 1.71 14.26
N TYR A 119 -4.14 1.66 13.83
CA TYR A 119 -4.78 0.46 13.29
C TYR A 119 -4.61 0.34 11.78
N LEU A 120 -4.44 1.46 11.08
CA LEU A 120 -4.26 1.54 9.63
C LEU A 120 -3.17 2.57 9.28
N PRO A 121 -1.87 2.17 9.27
CA PRO A 121 -0.75 3.11 9.14
C PRO A 121 -0.74 3.96 7.88
N GLU A 122 -1.40 3.53 6.80
CA GLU A 122 -1.51 4.34 5.58
C GLU A 122 -2.62 5.41 5.61
N PHE A 123 -3.46 5.44 6.65
CA PHE A 123 -4.49 6.45 6.81
C PHE A 123 -3.89 7.71 7.42
N GLU A 124 -3.62 8.68 6.55
CA GLU A 124 -3.16 10.01 6.92
C GLU A 124 -4.07 11.07 6.31
N THR A 125 -4.21 12.20 7.00
CA THR A 125 -4.84 13.41 6.47
C THR A 125 -3.77 14.42 6.07
N ILE A 126 -4.15 15.46 5.32
CA ILE A 126 -3.21 16.54 4.97
C ILE A 126 -2.70 17.29 6.21
N ASP A 127 -3.43 17.26 7.33
CA ASP A 127 -3.05 17.82 8.63
C ASP A 127 -2.58 16.70 9.59
N PRO A 128 -1.27 16.62 9.92
CA PRO A 128 -0.75 15.64 10.87
C PRO A 128 -1.43 15.68 12.25
N THR A 129 -1.91 16.86 12.66
CA THR A 129 -2.63 17.03 13.93
C THR A 129 -3.94 16.25 13.89
N LEU A 130 -4.71 16.42 12.82
CA LEU A 130 -5.96 15.70 12.63
C LEU A 130 -5.72 14.19 12.50
N THR A 131 -4.68 13.79 11.77
CA THR A 131 -4.24 12.39 11.67
C THR A 131 -4.02 11.76 13.05
N SER A 132 -3.37 12.48 13.96
CA SER A 132 -3.09 12.03 15.32
C SER A 132 -4.29 12.07 16.28
N GLN A 133 -5.45 12.57 15.84
CA GLN A 133 -6.64 12.77 16.67
C GLN A 133 -7.87 11.99 16.21
N LEU A 134 -7.95 11.57 14.95
CA LEU A 134 -9.11 10.85 14.44
C LEU A 134 -9.20 9.45 15.03
N THR A 135 -10.38 9.11 15.56
CA THR A 135 -10.69 7.83 16.23
C THR A 135 -11.76 7.04 15.47
N MET A 136 -11.94 5.77 15.81
CA MET A 136 -12.98 4.93 15.17
C MET A 136 -14.38 5.53 15.32
N GLN A 137 -14.68 6.12 16.48
CA GLN A 137 -15.93 6.82 16.75
C GLN A 137 -16.10 8.04 15.85
N ASP A 138 -15.04 8.80 15.56
CA ASP A 138 -15.10 9.95 14.65
C ASP A 138 -15.57 9.55 13.25
N LEU A 139 -14.98 8.47 12.73
CA LEU A 139 -15.24 7.95 11.40
C LEU A 139 -16.66 7.38 11.30
N LEU A 140 -17.02 6.48 12.23
CA LEU A 140 -18.30 5.77 12.22
C LEU A 140 -19.49 6.64 12.61
N SER A 141 -19.27 7.79 13.22
CA SER A 141 -20.34 8.73 13.60
C SER A 141 -20.52 9.90 12.64
N HIS A 142 -19.82 9.90 11.51
CA HIS A 142 -19.87 10.98 10.52
C HIS A 142 -19.55 12.37 11.10
N ARG A 143 -18.57 12.48 12.01
CA ARG A 143 -18.14 13.77 12.60
C ARG A 143 -16.80 14.28 12.10
N THR A 144 -16.23 13.61 11.11
CA THR A 144 -14.98 14.04 10.46
C THR A 144 -15.18 15.33 9.65
N THR A 145 -14.09 16.05 9.44
CA THR A 145 -14.07 17.35 8.73
C THR A 145 -13.81 17.27 7.24
N PHE A 146 -13.66 16.05 6.72
CA PHE A 146 -13.45 15.82 5.30
C PHE A 146 -14.62 16.40 4.48
N PRO A 147 -14.38 17.04 3.33
CA PRO A 147 -15.47 17.30 2.41
C PRO A 147 -16.12 15.97 1.97
N ASN A 148 -17.25 16.06 1.28
CA ASN A 148 -17.84 14.88 0.68
C ASN A 148 -16.92 14.40 -0.46
N ILE A 149 -16.08 13.42 -0.14
CA ILE A 149 -15.13 12.77 -1.04
C ILE A 149 -15.68 11.48 -1.64
N ASP A 150 -16.98 11.44 -1.95
CA ASP A 150 -17.60 10.26 -2.55
C ASP A 150 -17.22 10.07 -4.03
N ALA A 151 -16.79 11.12 -4.72
CA ALA A 151 -16.53 11.07 -6.16
C ALA A 151 -15.56 9.95 -6.60
N PRO A 152 -14.39 9.73 -5.94
CA PRO A 152 -13.48 8.63 -6.25
C PRO A 152 -14.09 7.23 -6.26
N TRP A 153 -15.06 6.91 -5.41
CA TRP A 153 -15.65 5.56 -5.42
C TRP A 153 -16.72 5.40 -6.50
N VAL A 154 -17.28 6.50 -7.01
CA VAL A 154 -18.22 6.50 -8.14
C VAL A 154 -17.49 6.18 -9.45
N TRP A 155 -16.40 6.88 -9.74
CA TRP A 155 -15.69 6.74 -11.02
C TRP A 155 -14.41 5.92 -10.99
N GLY A 156 -13.89 5.60 -9.81
CA GLY A 156 -12.60 4.96 -9.68
C GLY A 156 -12.62 3.49 -10.07
N THR A 157 -11.47 2.98 -10.49
CA THR A 157 -11.28 1.57 -10.85
C THR A 157 -10.30 0.84 -9.91
N LYS A 158 -9.74 1.57 -8.95
CA LYS A 158 -8.62 1.16 -8.11
C LYS A 158 -9.02 0.36 -6.86
N PRO A 159 -8.12 -0.41 -6.25
CA PRO A 159 -8.38 -1.07 -4.97
C PRO A 159 -8.70 -0.08 -3.85
N ARG A 160 -9.54 -0.49 -2.89
CA ARG A 160 -9.95 0.30 -1.72
C ARG A 160 -8.79 0.94 -0.94
N ARG A 161 -7.71 0.18 -0.68
CA ARG A 161 -6.52 0.71 0.03
C ARG A 161 -5.77 1.79 -0.77
N GLU A 162 -5.90 1.83 -2.09
CA GLU A 162 -5.33 2.92 -2.90
C GLU A 162 -6.13 4.20 -2.72
N LEU A 163 -7.46 4.12 -2.67
CA LEU A 163 -8.31 5.26 -2.31
C LEU A 163 -7.94 5.83 -0.94
N ILE A 164 -7.77 4.96 0.06
CA ILE A 164 -7.42 5.38 1.43
C ILE A 164 -6.10 6.15 1.47
N LYS A 165 -5.06 5.69 0.75
CA LYS A 165 -3.76 6.38 0.69
C LYS A 165 -3.85 7.78 0.11
N ARG A 166 -4.75 8.00 -0.85
CA ARG A 166 -4.91 9.31 -1.51
C ARG A 166 -5.60 10.34 -0.59
N ILE A 167 -6.26 9.91 0.48
CA ILE A 167 -6.95 10.80 1.43
C ILE A 167 -6.00 11.84 2.05
N ARG A 168 -4.71 11.54 2.20
CA ARG A 168 -3.70 12.49 2.71
C ARG A 168 -3.51 13.74 1.86
N HIS A 169 -4.04 13.74 0.65
CA HIS A 169 -3.97 14.84 -0.30
C HIS A 169 -5.31 15.59 -0.47
N VAL A 170 -6.33 15.21 0.30
CA VAL A 170 -7.63 15.89 0.32
C VAL A 170 -7.57 17.04 1.32
N GLU A 171 -8.06 18.21 0.92
CA GLU A 171 -8.18 19.36 1.82
C GLU A 171 -9.24 19.09 2.90
N VAL A 172 -8.95 19.44 4.15
CA VAL A 172 -9.84 19.22 5.30
C VAL A 172 -10.03 20.51 6.08
N LYS A 173 -11.19 20.65 6.73
CA LYS A 173 -11.38 21.73 7.70
C LYS A 173 -10.62 21.40 9.01
N PRO A 174 -10.06 22.39 9.72
CA PRO A 174 -9.15 22.16 10.83
C PRO A 174 -9.82 21.77 12.17
N LYS A 175 -11.15 21.67 12.26
CA LYS A 175 -11.85 21.38 13.53
C LYS A 175 -13.04 20.45 13.34
N LEU A 176 -13.07 19.36 14.12
CA LEU A 176 -14.20 18.42 14.21
C LEU A 176 -15.51 19.16 14.52
N GLY A 177 -16.60 18.68 13.94
CA GLY A 177 -17.93 19.28 14.07
C GLY A 177 -18.89 18.40 14.87
N VAL A 178 -19.93 19.02 15.45
CA VAL A 178 -21.05 18.31 16.10
C VAL A 178 -22.20 18.00 15.13
N ALA A 179 -22.19 18.63 13.95
CA ALA A 179 -23.14 18.38 12.88
C ALA A 179 -22.67 17.22 12.02
N MET A 180 -23.61 16.36 11.63
CA MET A 180 -23.33 15.21 10.78
C MET A 180 -22.77 15.65 9.42
N ASN A 181 -21.70 14.98 9.01
CA ASN A 181 -21.07 15.10 7.70
C ASN A 181 -20.93 13.70 7.08
N TYR A 182 -21.96 13.31 6.33
CA TYR A 182 -22.06 11.97 5.76
C TYR A 182 -20.92 11.69 4.79
N ASN A 183 -20.19 10.58 5.00
CA ASN A 183 -18.99 10.25 4.24
C ASN A 183 -18.78 8.73 4.17
N ASN A 184 -18.92 8.15 2.97
CA ASN A 184 -18.78 6.71 2.77
C ASN A 184 -17.33 6.25 2.85
N VAL A 185 -16.39 7.09 2.42
CA VAL A 185 -14.96 6.80 2.43
C VAL A 185 -14.46 6.63 3.87
N MET A 186 -14.97 7.39 4.84
CA MET A 186 -14.61 7.21 6.26
C MET A 186 -15.06 5.86 6.82
N TYR A 187 -16.16 5.30 6.34
CA TYR A 187 -16.55 3.93 6.66
C TYR A 187 -15.63 2.90 6.00
N ALA A 188 -15.17 3.16 4.78
CA ALA A 188 -14.16 2.33 4.13
C ALA A 188 -12.85 2.29 4.94
N VAL A 189 -12.40 3.44 5.46
CA VAL A 189 -11.25 3.53 6.36
C VAL A 189 -11.48 2.72 7.64
N ALA A 190 -12.63 2.89 8.31
CA ALA A 190 -12.94 2.16 9.54
C ALA A 190 -12.98 0.63 9.32
N GLY A 191 -13.60 0.19 8.23
CA GLY A 191 -13.65 -1.23 7.87
C GLY A 191 -12.27 -1.82 7.59
N GLU A 192 -11.42 -1.12 6.84
CA GLU A 192 -10.04 -1.57 6.57
C GLU A 192 -9.16 -1.54 7.81
N ALA A 193 -9.34 -0.58 8.71
CA ALA A 193 -8.64 -0.54 10.00
C ALA A 193 -8.96 -1.77 10.85
N ALA A 194 -10.25 -2.12 10.95
CA ALA A 194 -10.70 -3.32 11.65
C ALA A 194 -10.17 -4.62 11.00
N ALA A 195 -10.23 -4.71 9.68
CA ALA A 195 -9.71 -5.83 8.91
C ALA A 195 -8.19 -6.00 9.11
N ASN A 196 -7.44 -4.89 9.09
CA ASN A 196 -5.99 -4.87 9.29
C ASN A 196 -5.60 -5.36 10.69
N VAL A 197 -6.31 -4.91 11.74
CA VAL A 197 -6.12 -5.40 13.12
C VAL A 197 -6.43 -6.89 13.25
N ALA A 198 -7.42 -7.39 12.52
CA ALA A 198 -7.80 -8.80 12.53
C ALA A 198 -6.91 -9.69 11.64
N GLY A 199 -6.08 -9.12 10.77
CA GLY A 199 -5.22 -9.86 9.84
C GLY A 199 -5.98 -10.60 8.73
N VAL A 200 -7.19 -10.16 8.38
CA VAL A 200 -8.06 -10.77 7.36
C VAL A 200 -8.69 -9.68 6.49
N THR A 201 -9.39 -10.06 5.41
CA THR A 201 -10.17 -9.09 4.62
C THR A 201 -11.41 -8.61 5.38
N LEU A 202 -11.94 -7.42 5.04
CA LEU A 202 -13.18 -6.90 5.62
C LEU A 202 -14.33 -7.90 5.48
N GLU A 203 -14.49 -8.46 4.28
CA GLU A 203 -15.57 -9.38 3.94
C GLU A 203 -15.48 -10.65 4.81
N GLN A 204 -14.27 -11.20 5.00
CA GLN A 204 -14.03 -12.31 5.93
C GLN A 204 -14.28 -11.93 7.39
N LEU A 205 -13.88 -10.73 7.80
CA LEU A 205 -14.07 -10.26 9.17
C LEU A 205 -15.57 -10.18 9.51
N VAL A 206 -16.36 -9.50 8.68
CA VAL A 206 -17.81 -9.37 8.88
C VAL A 206 -18.49 -10.74 8.80
N HIS A 207 -18.09 -11.60 7.87
CA HIS A 207 -18.62 -12.97 7.79
C HIS A 207 -18.36 -13.75 9.10
N ASN A 208 -17.14 -13.68 9.64
CA ASN A 208 -16.75 -14.44 10.83
C ASN A 208 -17.34 -13.89 12.12
N LYS A 209 -17.45 -12.56 12.25
CA LYS A 209 -17.95 -11.89 13.45
C LYS A 209 -19.45 -11.72 13.48
N ILE A 210 -20.10 -11.62 12.31
CA ILE A 210 -21.52 -11.29 12.21
C ILE A 210 -22.30 -12.39 11.50
N PHE A 211 -22.01 -12.70 10.23
CA PHE A 211 -22.91 -13.57 9.45
C PHE A 211 -22.98 -14.99 10.00
N LYS A 212 -21.82 -15.62 10.19
CA LYS A 212 -21.72 -16.98 10.70
C LYS A 212 -22.34 -17.16 12.09
N PRO A 213 -22.01 -16.36 13.12
CA PRO A 213 -22.55 -16.56 14.46
C PRO A 213 -24.05 -16.23 14.57
N LEU A 214 -24.56 -15.31 13.74
CA LEU A 214 -25.99 -14.99 13.70
C LEU A 214 -26.80 -15.96 12.82
N GLY A 215 -26.15 -16.73 11.94
CA GLY A 215 -26.80 -17.63 10.98
C GLY A 215 -27.38 -16.91 9.75
N LEU A 216 -26.77 -15.81 9.32
CA LEU A 216 -27.17 -15.02 8.15
C LEU A 216 -26.59 -15.64 6.87
N SER A 217 -27.08 -16.80 6.47
CA SER A 217 -26.53 -17.59 5.36
C SER A 217 -26.86 -17.04 3.96
N ASN A 218 -27.76 -16.07 3.85
CA ASN A 218 -28.17 -15.44 2.60
C ASN A 218 -27.70 -13.97 2.53
N THR A 219 -26.63 -13.65 3.26
CA THR A 219 -26.04 -12.32 3.38
C THR A 219 -24.57 -12.36 2.96
N GLY A 220 -24.13 -11.39 2.16
CA GLY A 220 -22.77 -11.34 1.61
C GLY A 220 -22.40 -9.97 1.06
N PHE A 221 -21.37 -9.91 0.21
CA PHE A 221 -20.86 -8.66 -0.36
C PHE A 221 -20.87 -8.69 -1.89
N SER A 222 -21.03 -7.53 -2.51
CA SER A 222 -21.04 -7.28 -3.95
C SER A 222 -22.24 -7.83 -4.72
N MET A 223 -22.65 -7.08 -5.74
CA MET A 223 -23.65 -7.55 -6.71
C MET A 223 -23.18 -8.80 -7.46
N THR A 224 -21.87 -8.94 -7.70
CA THR A 224 -21.29 -10.09 -8.39
C THR A 224 -21.45 -11.39 -7.61
N GLU A 225 -21.35 -11.35 -6.28
CA GLU A 225 -21.61 -12.52 -5.47
C GLU A 225 -23.13 -12.78 -5.37
N MET A 226 -23.93 -11.74 -5.16
CA MET A 226 -25.40 -11.82 -5.11
C MET A 226 -25.97 -12.51 -6.35
N SER A 227 -25.47 -12.16 -7.54
CA SER A 227 -25.95 -12.68 -8.83
C SER A 227 -25.62 -14.16 -9.07
N LYS A 228 -24.83 -14.80 -8.21
CA LYS A 228 -24.61 -16.25 -8.25
C LYS A 228 -25.82 -17.02 -7.72
N ASN A 229 -26.66 -16.38 -6.91
CA ASN A 229 -27.93 -16.97 -6.48
C ASN A 229 -28.92 -16.91 -7.66
N LYS A 230 -29.82 -17.90 -7.77
CA LYS A 230 -30.90 -17.86 -8.78
C LYS A 230 -32.03 -16.91 -8.40
N ASN A 231 -32.24 -16.66 -7.10
CA ASN A 231 -33.27 -15.79 -6.53
C ASN A 231 -32.69 -14.45 -6.06
N PHE A 232 -32.17 -13.65 -6.99
CA PHE A 232 -31.75 -12.27 -6.76
C PHE A 232 -32.66 -11.29 -7.51
N ALA A 233 -32.68 -10.04 -7.06
CA ALA A 233 -33.41 -8.98 -7.71
C ALA A 233 -32.54 -8.26 -8.75
N MET A 234 -33.09 -8.05 -9.95
CA MET A 234 -32.50 -7.20 -10.97
C MET A 234 -32.77 -5.73 -10.64
N PRO A 235 -31.77 -4.84 -10.77
CA PRO A 235 -31.98 -3.41 -10.57
C PRO A 235 -32.87 -2.83 -11.66
N ASN A 236 -33.86 -2.00 -11.29
CA ASN A 236 -34.78 -1.36 -12.24
C ASN A 236 -34.80 0.16 -12.11
N TYR A 237 -34.91 0.81 -13.27
CA TYR A 237 -35.04 2.25 -13.42
C TYR A 237 -36.29 2.62 -14.24
N ALA A 238 -36.92 3.76 -13.91
CA ALA A 238 -37.96 4.38 -14.71
C ALA A 238 -37.59 5.84 -14.98
N ALA A 239 -37.88 6.34 -16.17
CA ALA A 239 -37.50 7.70 -16.57
C ALA A 239 -38.36 8.80 -15.91
N SER A 240 -39.56 8.46 -15.49
CA SER A 240 -40.51 9.37 -14.84
C SER A 240 -41.36 8.65 -13.79
N TYR A 241 -42.03 9.40 -12.94
CA TYR A 241 -43.01 8.85 -11.99
C TYR A 241 -44.15 8.14 -12.74
N GLU A 242 -44.61 8.71 -13.85
CA GLU A 242 -45.68 8.18 -14.71
C GLU A 242 -45.26 6.86 -15.37
N ASP A 243 -44.00 6.71 -15.75
CA ASP A 243 -43.45 5.43 -16.24
C ASP A 243 -43.42 4.38 -15.14
N ALA A 244 -42.97 4.76 -13.94
CA ALA A 244 -42.86 3.87 -12.80
C ALA A 244 -44.22 3.28 -12.39
N VAL A 245 -45.25 4.11 -12.24
CA VAL A 245 -46.60 3.65 -11.86
C VAL A 245 -47.29 2.87 -12.98
N ALA A 246 -46.90 3.08 -14.24
CA ALA A 246 -47.39 2.31 -15.38
C ALA A 246 -46.59 1.01 -15.62
N GLY A 247 -45.60 0.71 -14.78
CA GLY A 247 -44.78 -0.51 -14.89
C GLY A 247 -43.76 -0.49 -16.02
N ARG A 248 -43.39 0.68 -16.55
CA ARG A 248 -42.41 0.84 -17.64
C ARG A 248 -41.01 1.00 -17.05
N PHE A 249 -40.36 -0.13 -16.79
CA PHE A 249 -39.01 -0.20 -16.22
C PHE A 249 -37.96 -0.69 -17.23
N ILE A 250 -36.73 -0.21 -17.05
CA ILE A 250 -35.53 -0.66 -17.72
C ILE A 250 -34.67 -1.37 -16.68
N GLU A 251 -34.31 -2.64 -16.95
CA GLU A 251 -33.33 -3.37 -16.12
C GLU A 251 -31.93 -2.82 -16.43
N THR A 252 -31.18 -2.45 -15.40
CA THR A 252 -29.82 -1.91 -15.57
C THR A 252 -28.77 -3.02 -15.45
N PRO A 253 -27.56 -2.83 -15.99
CA PRO A 253 -26.45 -3.76 -15.78
C PRO A 253 -26.15 -3.96 -14.29
N LEU A 254 -25.62 -5.14 -13.95
CA LEU A 254 -25.07 -5.40 -12.63
C LEU A 254 -23.65 -4.82 -12.56
N ASP A 255 -23.55 -3.52 -12.30
CA ASP A 255 -22.29 -2.84 -12.01
C ASP A 255 -22.07 -2.71 -10.50
N ALA A 256 -20.81 -2.73 -10.07
CA ALA A 256 -20.44 -2.78 -8.65
C ALA A 256 -19.60 -1.57 -8.21
N PRO A 257 -20.10 -0.33 -8.33
CA PRO A 257 -19.34 0.86 -7.92
C PRO A 257 -19.04 0.87 -6.41
N ALA A 258 -19.86 0.20 -5.59
CA ALA A 258 -19.72 0.19 -4.13
C ALA A 258 -18.51 -0.60 -3.61
N LYS A 259 -17.75 -1.34 -4.44
CA LYS A 259 -16.63 -2.17 -3.97
C LYS A 259 -15.55 -1.36 -3.23
N MET A 260 -15.29 -0.14 -3.67
CA MET A 260 -14.34 0.77 -2.99
C MET A 260 -14.82 1.19 -1.60
N ILE A 261 -16.12 1.21 -1.38
CA ILE A 261 -16.75 1.58 -0.11
C ILE A 261 -17.52 0.41 0.49
N ALA A 262 -16.99 -0.81 0.40
CA ALA A 262 -17.77 -2.00 0.78
C ALA A 262 -18.27 -1.97 2.22
N ALA A 263 -17.46 -1.46 3.16
CA ALA A 263 -17.86 -1.23 4.55
C ALA A 263 -19.00 -0.20 4.72
N ALA A 264 -19.33 0.56 3.69
CA ALA A 264 -20.35 1.58 3.71
C ALA A 264 -21.62 1.20 2.91
N GLY A 265 -21.57 0.26 1.95
CA GLY A 265 -22.74 0.05 1.09
C GLY A 265 -22.79 -1.16 0.16
N ASP A 266 -21.88 -2.12 0.26
CA ASP A 266 -21.78 -3.20 -0.74
C ASP A 266 -22.35 -4.55 -0.28
N MET A 267 -23.10 -4.60 0.83
CA MET A 267 -23.72 -5.87 1.24
C MET A 267 -25.02 -6.16 0.49
N TYR A 268 -25.37 -7.42 0.38
CA TYR A 268 -26.71 -7.90 0.02
C TYR A 268 -27.27 -8.81 1.12
N ALA A 269 -28.59 -8.94 1.19
CA ALA A 269 -29.26 -9.93 2.04
C ALA A 269 -30.64 -10.32 1.49
N THR A 270 -31.30 -11.26 2.17
CA THR A 270 -32.75 -11.45 2.10
C THR A 270 -33.45 -10.65 3.20
N VAL A 271 -34.76 -10.40 3.07
CA VAL A 271 -35.48 -9.61 4.09
C VAL A 271 -35.61 -10.38 5.40
N LEU A 272 -35.55 -11.72 5.34
CA LEU A 272 -35.55 -12.62 6.50
C LEU A 272 -34.25 -12.48 7.31
N ASP A 273 -33.09 -12.50 6.63
CA ASP A 273 -31.80 -12.28 7.27
C ASP A 273 -31.71 -10.86 7.85
N LEU A 274 -32.20 -9.86 7.13
CA LEU A 274 -32.21 -8.47 7.60
C LEU A 274 -33.13 -8.27 8.83
N ALA A 275 -34.29 -8.91 8.87
CA ALA A 275 -35.17 -8.89 10.03
C ALA A 275 -34.55 -9.62 11.24
N ARG A 276 -33.84 -10.73 11.00
CA ARG A 276 -33.07 -11.45 12.04
C ARG A 276 -31.96 -10.57 12.61
N TRP A 277 -31.24 -9.84 11.75
CA TRP A 277 -30.27 -8.83 12.17
C TRP A 277 -30.90 -7.76 13.08
N GLY A 278 -32.00 -7.14 12.65
CA GLY A 278 -32.70 -6.15 13.47
C GLY A 278 -33.19 -6.71 14.81
N GLN A 279 -33.64 -7.98 14.84
CA GLN A 279 -34.03 -8.66 16.07
C GLN A 279 -32.85 -8.89 17.01
N THR A 280 -31.66 -9.21 16.48
CA THR A 280 -30.43 -9.31 17.26
C THR A 280 -30.05 -7.98 17.87
N VAL A 281 -30.13 -6.88 17.12
CA VAL A 281 -29.87 -5.52 17.62
C VAL A 281 -30.87 -5.15 18.72
N LEU A 282 -32.17 -5.45 18.51
CA LEU A 282 -33.22 -5.24 19.51
C LEU A 282 -32.94 -6.01 20.81
N ASN A 283 -32.41 -7.22 20.69
CA ASN A 283 -32.07 -8.08 21.83
C ASN A 283 -30.63 -7.87 22.33
N GLU A 284 -30.03 -6.71 22.07
CA GLU A 284 -28.69 -6.34 22.57
C GLU A 284 -27.60 -7.37 22.25
N GLY A 285 -27.67 -8.02 21.08
CA GLY A 285 -26.69 -9.03 20.64
C GLY A 285 -27.05 -10.47 20.98
N MET A 286 -28.24 -10.74 21.54
CA MET A 286 -28.68 -12.10 21.81
C MET A 286 -29.34 -12.78 20.60
N VAL A 287 -29.04 -14.06 20.43
CA VAL A 287 -29.69 -14.98 19.48
C VAL A 287 -30.06 -16.25 20.23
N ASP A 288 -31.33 -16.66 20.13
CA ASP A 288 -31.84 -17.91 20.74
C ASP A 288 -31.48 -18.05 22.25
N GLY A 289 -31.52 -16.93 22.98
CA GLY A 289 -31.22 -16.85 24.41
C GLY A 289 -29.73 -16.87 24.78
N LYS A 290 -28.82 -16.82 23.80
CA LYS A 290 -27.37 -16.74 24.02
C LYS A 290 -26.84 -15.37 23.60
N GLN A 291 -25.92 -14.82 24.39
CA GLN A 291 -25.17 -13.63 24.00
C GLN A 291 -24.19 -14.03 22.88
N VAL A 292 -24.44 -13.54 21.66
CA VAL A 292 -23.65 -13.89 20.47
C VAL A 292 -22.76 -12.74 20.04
N LEU A 293 -23.23 -11.51 20.17
CA LEU A 293 -22.46 -10.28 19.98
C LEU A 293 -22.23 -9.58 21.32
N SER A 294 -21.26 -8.69 21.42
CA SER A 294 -21.05 -7.86 22.60
C SER A 294 -22.25 -6.95 22.86
N LYS A 295 -22.82 -7.05 24.06
CA LYS A 295 -23.88 -6.15 24.52
C LYS A 295 -23.41 -4.70 24.57
N GLU A 296 -22.21 -4.48 25.11
CA GLU A 296 -21.57 -3.17 25.20
C GLU A 296 -21.26 -2.60 23.80
N GLY A 297 -20.80 -3.46 22.88
CA GLY A 297 -20.57 -3.10 21.48
C GLY A 297 -21.85 -2.63 20.78
N ILE A 298 -22.95 -3.38 20.92
CA ILE A 298 -24.26 -2.97 20.38
C ILE A 298 -24.71 -1.64 20.99
N ALA A 299 -24.66 -1.51 22.32
CA ALA A 299 -25.06 -0.27 23.00
C ALA A 299 -24.25 0.95 22.54
N ALA A 300 -22.94 0.78 22.29
CA ALA A 300 -22.10 1.85 21.75
C ALA A 300 -22.56 2.29 20.36
N THR A 301 -22.93 1.37 19.47
CA THR A 301 -23.40 1.73 18.12
C THR A 301 -24.73 2.50 18.10
N LEU A 302 -25.53 2.35 19.17
CA LEU A 302 -26.82 3.02 19.36
C LEU A 302 -26.71 4.29 20.23
N THR A 303 -25.49 4.71 20.59
CA THR A 303 -25.26 5.94 21.35
C THR A 303 -25.15 7.13 20.40
N ALA A 304 -25.82 8.25 20.71
CA ALA A 304 -25.79 9.44 19.86
C ALA A 304 -24.44 10.16 19.92
N HIS A 305 -23.87 10.45 18.75
CA HIS A 305 -22.58 11.12 18.60
C HIS A 305 -22.64 12.38 17.71
N THR A 306 -23.59 12.44 16.77
CA THR A 306 -23.83 13.64 15.94
C THR A 306 -25.31 13.97 15.82
N ILE A 307 -25.58 15.22 15.45
CA ILE A 307 -26.93 15.72 15.20
C ILE A 307 -27.14 15.86 13.69
N TYR A 308 -28.21 15.26 13.20
CA TYR A 308 -28.74 15.47 11.86
C TYR A 308 -29.96 16.40 11.93
N ASN A 309 -29.89 17.55 11.26
CA ASN A 309 -30.97 18.55 11.29
C ASN A 309 -31.68 18.67 9.93
N PRO A 310 -32.82 17.99 9.72
CA PRO A 310 -33.60 18.19 8.50
C PRO A 310 -34.30 19.55 8.50
N ALA A 311 -34.34 20.21 7.33
CA ALA A 311 -34.87 21.57 7.13
C ALA A 311 -36.39 21.71 7.36
N LEU A 312 -37.16 20.61 7.30
CA LEU A 312 -38.60 20.57 7.54
C LEU A 312 -38.88 19.35 8.42
N ARG A 313 -39.66 19.52 9.50
CA ARG A 313 -39.93 18.46 10.47
C ARG A 313 -41.41 18.15 10.58
N ASP A 314 -41.70 16.87 10.56
CA ASP A 314 -43.01 16.31 10.85
C ASP A 314 -43.19 16.21 12.37
N PRO A 315 -44.31 16.67 12.94
CA PRO A 315 -44.53 16.74 14.39
C PRO A 315 -44.64 15.38 15.07
N ASP A 316 -44.79 14.28 14.32
CA ASP A 316 -44.79 12.94 14.90
C ASP A 316 -43.39 12.41 15.23
N PHE A 317 -42.33 13.10 14.80
CA PHE A 317 -40.95 12.71 15.09
C PHE A 317 -40.30 13.56 16.19
N GLY A 318 -39.24 13.04 16.80
CA GLY A 318 -38.44 13.74 17.80
C GLY A 318 -37.83 15.06 17.31
N LEU A 319 -37.55 15.97 18.27
CA LEU A 319 -36.96 17.29 18.02
C LEU A 319 -35.53 17.26 17.46
N SER A 320 -34.88 16.11 17.36
CA SER A 320 -33.62 15.99 16.63
C SER A 320 -33.43 14.54 16.23
N VAL A 321 -33.06 14.32 14.97
CA VAL A 321 -32.50 13.05 14.54
C VAL A 321 -31.04 13.07 14.94
N GLN A 322 -30.63 12.05 15.67
CA GLN A 322 -29.24 11.85 16.06
C GLN A 322 -28.67 10.71 15.23
N TYR A 323 -27.35 10.62 15.20
CA TYR A 323 -26.67 9.51 14.54
C TYR A 323 -25.71 8.87 15.54
N GLY A 324 -25.83 7.55 15.68
CA GLY A 324 -24.85 6.73 16.39
C GLY A 324 -23.77 6.24 15.43
N MET A 325 -23.30 5.01 15.62
CA MET A 325 -22.38 4.39 14.68
C MET A 325 -23.16 3.45 13.76
N GLY A 326 -23.57 3.96 12.60
CA GLY A 326 -24.33 3.19 11.62
C GLY A 326 -25.84 3.16 11.83
N TRP A 327 -26.39 4.02 12.69
CA TRP A 327 -27.83 4.11 12.98
C TRP A 327 -28.28 5.55 13.14
N PHE A 328 -29.38 5.91 12.48
CA PHE A 328 -30.17 7.09 12.82
C PHE A 328 -31.01 6.79 14.06
N LEU A 329 -31.02 7.71 15.01
CA LEU A 329 -31.67 7.58 16.30
C LEU A 329 -32.69 8.70 16.44
N SER A 330 -33.95 8.36 16.68
CA SER A 330 -35.01 9.34 16.85
C SER A 330 -36.14 8.77 17.69
N THR A 331 -37.21 9.55 17.84
CA THR A 331 -38.47 9.07 18.39
C THR A 331 -39.57 9.24 17.36
N TYR A 332 -40.54 8.32 17.38
CA TYR A 332 -41.75 8.37 16.59
C TYR A 332 -42.95 8.21 17.52
N LYS A 333 -43.76 9.27 17.64
CA LYS A 333 -44.92 9.38 18.54
C LYS A 333 -44.60 8.91 19.97
N GLY A 334 -43.42 9.28 20.47
CA GLY A 334 -42.93 8.96 21.82
C GLY A 334 -42.24 7.59 21.96
N ASN A 335 -42.19 6.77 20.90
CA ASN A 335 -41.42 5.53 20.89
C ASN A 335 -40.02 5.80 20.36
N ASN A 336 -38.98 5.36 21.07
CA ASN A 336 -37.63 5.36 20.51
C ASN A 336 -37.60 4.42 19.30
N PHE A 337 -36.87 4.81 18.26
CA PHE A 337 -36.56 3.92 17.17
C PHE A 337 -35.18 4.19 16.59
N TYR A 338 -34.57 3.13 16.08
CA TYR A 338 -33.32 3.13 15.37
C TYR A 338 -33.61 2.74 13.93
N GLU A 339 -33.10 3.51 12.97
CA GLU A 339 -33.28 3.21 11.56
C GLU A 339 -31.98 3.36 10.77
N HIS A 340 -31.93 2.67 9.64
CA HIS A 340 -31.01 3.05 8.59
C HIS A 340 -31.61 2.71 7.23
N SER A 341 -31.64 3.68 6.33
CA SER A 341 -31.96 3.46 4.92
C SER A 341 -30.72 3.18 4.08
N GLY A 342 -30.86 2.44 2.99
CA GLY A 342 -29.75 2.11 2.10
C GLY A 342 -30.11 2.27 0.64
N SER A 343 -29.27 2.99 -0.11
CA SER A 343 -29.42 3.14 -1.56
C SER A 343 -28.15 2.73 -2.29
N THR A 344 -28.33 2.01 -3.40
CA THR A 344 -27.32 1.72 -4.42
C THR A 344 -28.00 1.79 -5.79
N SER A 345 -27.24 1.74 -6.88
CA SER A 345 -27.77 1.78 -8.25
C SER A 345 -28.83 0.68 -8.44
N GLY A 346 -30.11 1.09 -8.47
CA GLY A 346 -31.26 0.19 -8.65
C GLY A 346 -31.92 -0.35 -7.37
N TYR A 347 -31.51 0.07 -6.16
CA TYR A 347 -32.09 -0.44 -4.90
C TYR A 347 -32.27 0.69 -3.87
N ILE A 348 -33.41 0.69 -3.17
CA ILE A 348 -33.64 1.42 -1.92
C ILE A 348 -34.22 0.45 -0.88
N THR A 349 -33.61 0.41 0.29
CA THR A 349 -33.94 -0.53 1.36
C THR A 349 -34.03 0.20 2.69
N ASP A 350 -34.71 -0.40 3.66
CA ASP A 350 -34.90 0.22 4.97
C ASP A 350 -35.00 -0.85 6.07
N ILE A 351 -34.55 -0.48 7.27
CA ILE A 351 -34.73 -1.25 8.49
C ILE A 351 -35.02 -0.29 9.64
N ALA A 352 -36.06 -0.58 10.41
CA ALA A 352 -36.40 0.15 11.62
C ALA A 352 -36.58 -0.81 12.80
N VAL A 353 -36.06 -0.42 13.96
CA VAL A 353 -36.09 -1.15 15.22
C VAL A 353 -36.71 -0.26 16.29
N PHE A 354 -37.84 -0.67 16.85
CA PHE A 354 -38.56 0.02 17.93
C PHE A 354 -38.38 -0.77 19.23
N PRO A 355 -37.32 -0.51 20.03
CA PRO A 355 -36.98 -1.30 21.20
C PRO A 355 -38.11 -1.37 22.23
N ASN A 356 -38.75 -0.23 22.55
CA ASN A 356 -39.84 -0.16 23.52
C ASN A 356 -41.10 -0.96 23.10
N ALA A 357 -41.25 -1.21 21.81
CA ALA A 357 -42.38 -1.92 21.23
C ALA A 357 -42.03 -3.36 20.82
N GLU A 358 -40.77 -3.79 21.02
CA GLU A 358 -40.25 -5.08 20.54
C GLU A 358 -40.55 -5.34 19.06
N LEU A 359 -40.44 -4.30 18.21
CA LEU A 359 -40.85 -4.33 16.81
C LEU A 359 -39.65 -4.08 15.88
N VAL A 360 -39.51 -4.90 14.84
CA VAL A 360 -38.55 -4.71 13.74
C VAL A 360 -39.30 -4.77 12.42
N VAL A 361 -39.03 -3.82 11.53
CA VAL A 361 -39.57 -3.79 10.17
C VAL A 361 -38.40 -3.71 9.20
N ALA A 362 -38.30 -4.68 8.29
CA ALA A 362 -37.27 -4.73 7.25
C ALA A 362 -37.91 -4.71 5.87
N VAL A 363 -37.33 -3.94 4.94
CA VAL A 363 -37.86 -3.74 3.58
C VAL A 363 -36.73 -3.79 2.57
N LEU A 364 -36.88 -4.65 1.56
CA LEU A 364 -35.98 -4.74 0.41
C LEU A 364 -36.75 -4.42 -0.87
N THR A 365 -36.13 -3.73 -1.82
CA THR A 365 -36.77 -3.38 -3.11
C THR A 365 -35.76 -3.48 -4.25
N ASN A 366 -36.24 -3.46 -5.49
CA ASN A 366 -35.40 -3.42 -6.70
C ASN A 366 -35.59 -2.16 -7.56
N SER A 367 -35.82 -1.03 -6.89
CA SER A 367 -35.74 0.30 -7.49
C SER A 367 -35.16 1.27 -6.46
N HIS A 368 -34.51 2.36 -6.87
CA HIS A 368 -33.95 3.37 -5.96
C HIS A 368 -34.74 4.69 -5.90
N MET A 369 -35.88 4.77 -6.60
CA MET A 369 -36.59 6.04 -6.85
C MET A 369 -37.85 6.23 -6.00
N SER A 370 -38.18 5.29 -5.11
CA SER A 370 -39.38 5.33 -4.27
C SER A 370 -39.08 5.69 -2.81
N ALA A 371 -39.94 6.49 -2.21
CA ALA A 371 -39.88 6.84 -0.79
C ALA A 371 -40.63 5.83 0.11
N LEU A 372 -41.31 4.83 -0.46
CA LEU A 372 -42.16 3.90 0.29
C LEU A 372 -41.45 3.18 1.46
N PRO A 373 -40.22 2.63 1.31
CA PRO A 373 -39.59 1.89 2.40
C PRO A 373 -39.46 2.70 3.71
N MET A 374 -39.14 3.99 3.59
CA MET A 374 -38.97 4.91 4.72
C MET A 374 -40.28 5.21 5.47
N PHE A 375 -41.43 5.11 4.82
CA PHE A 375 -42.72 5.39 5.47
C PHE A 375 -43.48 4.13 5.86
N LEU A 376 -43.04 2.96 5.39
CA LEU A 376 -43.71 1.70 5.67
C LEU A 376 -43.66 1.33 7.15
N TYR A 377 -42.52 1.52 7.81
CA TYR A 377 -42.42 1.20 9.24
C TYR A 377 -43.28 2.11 10.12
N ASN A 378 -43.56 3.36 9.70
CA ASN A 378 -44.47 4.27 10.42
C ASN A 378 -45.91 3.78 10.35
N HIS A 379 -46.34 3.33 9.17
CA HIS A 379 -47.67 2.72 8.98
C HIS A 379 -47.82 1.43 9.78
N VAL A 380 -46.79 0.56 9.75
CA VAL A 380 -46.79 -0.69 10.53
C VAL A 380 -46.85 -0.39 12.03
N ALA A 381 -46.08 0.57 12.53
CA ALA A 381 -46.13 1.00 13.92
C ALA A 381 -47.51 1.58 14.30
N ASP A 382 -48.09 2.43 13.44
CA ASP A 382 -49.43 2.99 13.67
C ASP A 382 -50.51 1.91 13.76
N GLU A 383 -50.49 0.90 12.88
CA GLU A 383 -51.50 -0.18 12.89
C GLU A 383 -51.28 -1.18 14.03
N LEU A 384 -50.05 -1.66 14.24
CA LEU A 384 -49.76 -2.67 15.29
C LEU A 384 -49.84 -2.10 16.70
N LEU A 385 -49.30 -0.89 16.91
CA LEU A 385 -49.28 -0.21 18.20
C LEU A 385 -50.52 0.67 18.39
N GLY A 386 -51.33 0.86 17.33
CA GLY A 386 -52.61 1.61 17.35
C GLY A 386 -52.40 3.03 17.83
N LEU A 387 -51.36 3.64 17.27
CA LEU A 387 -51.01 5.03 17.50
C LEU A 387 -51.99 5.92 16.72
N ARG A 388 -52.07 7.19 17.13
CA ARG A 388 -52.90 8.19 16.45
C ARG A 388 -52.49 8.30 14.98
N LYS A 389 -53.41 8.08 14.04
CA LYS A 389 -53.19 8.31 12.60
C LYS A 389 -53.33 9.79 12.27
N SER A 390 -52.20 10.50 12.30
CA SER A 390 -52.05 11.92 11.98
C SER A 390 -52.15 12.21 10.47
N GLN A 391 -51.69 11.26 9.65
CA GLN A 391 -51.71 11.30 8.20
C GLN A 391 -51.66 9.89 7.62
N ASP A 392 -51.86 9.78 6.30
CA ASP A 392 -51.67 8.53 5.57
C ASP A 392 -50.22 8.44 5.07
N TRP A 393 -49.45 7.57 5.71
CA TRP A 393 -48.04 7.36 5.38
C TRP A 393 -47.83 6.75 4.00
N LEU A 394 -48.74 5.87 3.56
CA LEU A 394 -48.54 5.08 2.35
C LEU A 394 -49.19 5.74 1.14
N ALA A 395 -50.49 6.03 1.20
CA ALA A 395 -51.26 6.47 0.03
C ALA A 395 -51.06 7.96 -0.29
N VAL A 396 -50.65 8.77 0.70
CA VAL A 396 -50.41 10.21 0.53
C VAL A 396 -48.91 10.51 0.65
N THR A 397 -48.33 10.29 1.82
CA THR A 397 -46.97 10.76 2.12
C THR A 397 -45.91 10.09 1.23
N ALA A 398 -45.89 8.77 1.16
CA ALA A 398 -44.93 8.05 0.32
C ALA A 398 -45.09 8.38 -1.18
N VAL A 399 -46.33 8.56 -1.65
CA VAL A 399 -46.63 8.93 -3.05
C VAL A 399 -46.12 10.34 -3.36
N GLU A 400 -46.45 11.33 -2.52
CA GLU A 400 -45.98 12.71 -2.70
C GLU A 400 -44.46 12.80 -2.64
N LYS A 401 -43.82 12.13 -1.68
CA LYS A 401 -42.37 12.11 -1.56
C LYS A 401 -41.71 11.40 -2.74
N THR A 402 -42.31 10.33 -3.26
CA THR A 402 -41.83 9.67 -4.48
C THR A 402 -41.92 10.59 -5.69
N LYS A 403 -43.04 11.31 -5.88
CA LYS A 403 -43.15 12.34 -6.92
C LYS A 403 -42.07 13.42 -6.78
N MET A 404 -41.78 13.85 -5.54
CA MET A 404 -40.69 14.81 -5.28
C MET A 404 -39.31 14.24 -5.62
N VAL A 405 -39.05 12.94 -5.39
CA VAL A 405 -37.80 12.27 -5.79
C VAL A 405 -37.64 12.31 -7.31
N TYR A 406 -38.66 11.91 -8.07
CA TYR A 406 -38.63 11.99 -9.54
C TYR A 406 -38.52 13.42 -10.05
N ALA A 407 -39.26 14.37 -9.46
CA ALA A 407 -39.18 15.78 -9.85
C ALA A 407 -37.79 16.37 -9.59
N ARG A 408 -37.18 16.05 -8.45
CA ARG A 408 -35.79 16.46 -8.13
C ARG A 408 -34.81 15.86 -9.12
N ARG A 409 -34.92 14.57 -9.44
CA ARG A 409 -34.03 13.90 -10.41
C ARG A 409 -34.17 14.50 -11.81
N ALA A 410 -35.40 14.82 -12.22
CA ALA A 410 -35.66 15.50 -13.48
C ALA A 410 -35.05 16.91 -13.51
N GLU A 411 -35.04 17.62 -12.37
CA GLU A 411 -34.40 18.94 -12.25
C GLU A 411 -32.87 18.85 -12.20
N GLU A 412 -32.31 17.84 -11.52
CA GLU A 412 -30.87 17.54 -11.53
C GLU A 412 -30.37 17.17 -12.94
N GLY A 413 -31.22 16.54 -13.75
CA GLY A 413 -30.94 16.24 -15.15
C GLY A 413 -31.08 17.45 -16.09
N LYS A 414 -31.57 18.60 -15.63
CA LYS A 414 -31.54 19.85 -16.39
C LYS A 414 -30.22 20.55 -16.14
N ASP A 415 -29.52 20.86 -17.22
CA ASP A 415 -28.31 21.68 -17.21
C ASP A 415 -28.61 23.07 -16.65
N THR A 416 -28.50 23.24 -15.34
CA THR A 416 -28.59 24.55 -14.66
C THR A 416 -27.24 25.26 -14.71
N PHE A 417 -26.64 25.28 -15.90
CA PHE A 417 -25.41 26.03 -16.12
C PHE A 417 -25.70 27.54 -16.04
N PRO A 418 -24.80 28.34 -15.45
CA PRO A 418 -24.89 29.79 -15.49
C PRO A 418 -25.06 30.26 -16.92
N LYS A 419 -25.90 31.27 -17.18
CA LYS A 419 -26.19 31.76 -18.53
C LYS A 419 -24.92 31.95 -19.38
N GLN A 420 -24.86 31.25 -20.50
CA GLN A 420 -23.78 31.37 -21.49
C GLN A 420 -23.58 32.82 -21.91
N ILE A 421 -22.32 33.22 -22.06
CA ILE A 421 -21.97 34.51 -22.67
C ILE A 421 -21.72 34.25 -24.15
N PRO A 422 -22.59 34.74 -25.06
CA PRO A 422 -22.50 34.41 -26.48
C PRO A 422 -21.24 35.00 -27.12
N ASN A 423 -20.75 34.35 -28.18
CA ASN A 423 -19.65 34.82 -29.03
C ASN A 423 -18.31 35.04 -28.30
N LYS A 424 -17.99 34.20 -27.31
CA LYS A 424 -16.72 34.23 -26.59
C LYS A 424 -15.91 32.96 -26.88
N PRO A 425 -14.97 32.99 -27.84
CA PRO A 425 -14.20 31.80 -28.21
C PRO A 425 -13.27 31.34 -27.06
N PRO A 426 -12.74 30.10 -27.12
CA PRO A 426 -11.62 29.68 -26.27
C PRO A 426 -10.46 30.67 -26.35
N SER A 427 -9.75 30.89 -25.24
CA SER A 427 -8.58 31.79 -25.21
C SER A 427 -7.36 31.21 -25.91
N GLN A 428 -7.33 29.89 -26.12
CA GLN A 428 -6.27 29.14 -26.78
C GLN A 428 -6.83 28.26 -27.91
N GLU A 429 -5.95 27.77 -28.78
CA GLU A 429 -6.30 26.69 -29.73
C GLU A 429 -6.71 25.42 -28.99
N LEU A 430 -7.65 24.63 -29.54
CA LEU A 430 -8.17 23.43 -28.86
C LEU A 430 -7.06 22.45 -28.44
N SER A 431 -6.01 22.31 -29.25
CA SER A 431 -4.86 21.45 -28.93
C SER A 431 -4.14 21.85 -27.64
N ALA A 432 -4.22 23.11 -27.22
CA ALA A 432 -3.62 23.58 -25.98
C ALA A 432 -4.33 23.07 -24.72
N TYR A 433 -5.60 22.66 -24.81
CA TYR A 433 -6.35 22.06 -23.70
C TYR A 433 -6.13 20.54 -23.60
N ALA A 434 -5.67 19.90 -24.68
CA ALA A 434 -5.31 18.49 -24.65
C ALA A 434 -4.07 18.23 -23.79
N GLY A 435 -4.05 17.10 -23.10
CA GLY A 435 -2.96 16.68 -22.22
C GLY A 435 -3.40 15.76 -21.08
N GLU A 436 -2.43 15.28 -20.31
CA GLU A 436 -2.67 14.64 -19.01
C GLU A 436 -2.83 15.72 -17.93
N TYR A 437 -3.75 15.49 -17.01
CA TYR A 437 -3.97 16.30 -15.83
C TYR A 437 -3.98 15.39 -14.60
N PHE A 438 -3.53 15.90 -13.46
CA PHE A 438 -3.37 15.11 -12.25
C PHE A 438 -3.85 15.87 -11.02
N HIS A 439 -4.51 15.15 -10.12
CA HIS A 439 -4.80 15.59 -8.76
C HIS A 439 -4.33 14.50 -7.79
N PRO A 440 -3.51 14.82 -6.77
CA PRO A 440 -2.94 13.80 -5.87
C PRO A 440 -4.01 13.02 -5.06
N GLY A 441 -5.10 13.68 -4.66
CA GLY A 441 -6.27 13.03 -4.03
C GLY A 441 -7.20 12.24 -4.95
N TYR A 442 -7.43 12.68 -6.20
CA TYR A 442 -8.46 12.11 -7.09
C TYR A 442 -7.90 11.33 -8.29
N GLY A 443 -6.58 11.31 -8.48
CA GLY A 443 -5.90 10.57 -9.56
C GLY A 443 -5.73 11.36 -10.86
N PRO A 444 -5.43 10.67 -11.98
CA PRO A 444 -5.26 11.29 -13.28
C PRO A 444 -6.59 11.49 -14.02
N THR A 445 -6.63 12.48 -14.91
CA THR A 445 -7.63 12.63 -15.97
C THR A 445 -6.94 13.04 -17.27
N THR A 446 -7.51 12.72 -18.41
CA THR A 446 -6.92 13.03 -19.72
C THR A 446 -7.91 13.79 -20.57
N VAL A 447 -7.42 14.79 -21.30
CA VAL A 447 -8.17 15.47 -22.36
C VAL A 447 -7.46 15.23 -23.68
N ARG A 448 -8.17 14.71 -24.68
CA ARG A 448 -7.65 14.42 -26.03
C ARG A 448 -8.36 15.29 -27.05
N LEU A 449 -7.67 15.62 -28.13
CA LEU A 449 -8.27 16.27 -29.30
C LEU A 449 -8.47 15.20 -30.39
N GLU A 450 -9.72 14.84 -30.66
CA GLU A 450 -10.10 13.81 -31.63
C GLU A 450 -11.21 14.36 -32.52
N GLY A 451 -11.08 14.22 -33.85
CA GLY A 451 -12.10 14.71 -34.78
C GLY A 451 -12.42 16.21 -34.69
N GLY A 452 -11.50 17.03 -34.16
CA GLY A 452 -11.72 18.47 -33.94
C GLY A 452 -12.51 18.81 -32.68
N GLN A 453 -12.79 17.83 -31.81
CA GLN A 453 -13.46 18.01 -30.53
C GLN A 453 -12.56 17.55 -29.39
N LEU A 454 -12.75 18.14 -28.21
CA LEU A 454 -12.07 17.71 -27.01
C LEU A 454 -12.84 16.55 -26.37
N HIS A 455 -12.15 15.49 -26.00
CA HIS A 455 -12.68 14.31 -25.33
C HIS A 455 -12.00 14.19 -23.96
N MET A 456 -12.79 14.03 -22.90
CA MET A 456 -12.28 13.87 -21.55
C MET A 456 -12.49 12.43 -21.07
N THR A 457 -11.47 11.87 -20.44
CA THR A 457 -11.53 10.59 -19.74
C THR A 457 -11.18 10.82 -18.27
N LEU A 458 -12.06 10.38 -17.39
CA LEU A 458 -11.96 10.46 -15.94
C LEU A 458 -12.15 9.05 -15.36
N GLU A 459 -11.04 8.33 -15.18
CA GLU A 459 -11.03 6.92 -14.77
C GLU A 459 -12.01 6.09 -15.64
N ALA A 460 -13.13 5.62 -15.08
CA ALA A 460 -14.13 4.82 -15.81
C ALA A 460 -15.08 5.65 -16.70
N PHE A 461 -15.15 6.98 -16.49
CA PHE A 461 -16.08 7.88 -17.18
C PHE A 461 -15.41 8.55 -18.37
N GLU A 462 -16.17 8.75 -19.44
CA GLU A 462 -15.72 9.50 -20.62
C GLU A 462 -16.83 10.35 -21.23
N GLY A 463 -16.45 11.39 -21.97
CA GLY A 463 -17.40 12.23 -22.68
C GLY A 463 -16.76 13.31 -23.54
N VAL A 464 -17.58 13.88 -24.44
CA VAL A 464 -17.17 14.98 -25.33
C VAL A 464 -17.33 16.31 -24.60
N LEU A 465 -16.33 17.18 -24.73
CA LEU A 465 -16.37 18.56 -24.26
C LEU A 465 -16.89 19.47 -25.38
N THR A 466 -18.07 20.04 -25.18
CA THR A 466 -18.68 20.99 -26.10
C THR A 466 -18.41 22.41 -25.62
N HIS A 467 -17.90 23.28 -26.50
CA HIS A 467 -17.54 24.65 -26.11
C HIS A 467 -18.74 25.43 -25.56
N TYR A 468 -18.55 26.08 -24.41
CA TYR A 468 -19.56 26.89 -23.75
C TYR A 468 -19.25 28.39 -23.95
N HIS A 469 -18.24 28.91 -23.27
CA HIS A 469 -17.75 30.28 -23.46
C HIS A 469 -16.37 30.40 -22.84
N PHE A 470 -15.51 31.24 -23.42
CA PHE A 470 -14.11 31.34 -22.97
C PHE A 470 -13.49 29.93 -22.88
N ASP A 471 -12.80 29.64 -21.78
CA ASP A 471 -12.12 28.38 -21.48
C ASP A 471 -13.00 27.36 -20.75
N THR A 472 -14.33 27.51 -20.86
CA THR A 472 -15.31 26.60 -20.26
C THR A 472 -16.05 25.80 -21.33
N PHE A 473 -16.24 24.53 -21.06
CA PHE A 473 -16.91 23.54 -21.91
C PHE A 473 -17.99 22.83 -21.10
N THR A 474 -19.09 22.43 -21.73
CA THR A 474 -20.03 21.47 -21.16
C THR A 474 -19.51 20.06 -21.41
N ALA A 475 -19.69 19.17 -20.44
CA ALA A 475 -19.38 17.75 -20.56
C ALA A 475 -20.57 16.92 -20.11
N VAL A 476 -20.88 15.89 -20.88
CA VAL A 476 -21.74 14.79 -20.46
C VAL A 476 -20.82 13.59 -20.29
N LEU A 477 -20.39 13.34 -19.05
CA LEU A 477 -19.53 12.20 -18.72
C LEU A 477 -20.41 11.00 -18.39
N SER A 478 -20.10 9.87 -18.99
CA SER A 478 -20.87 8.63 -18.81
C SER A 478 -19.99 7.42 -18.54
N HIS A 479 -20.49 6.54 -17.68
CA HIS A 479 -20.04 5.16 -17.51
C HIS A 479 -21.29 4.31 -17.31
N THR A 480 -21.46 3.24 -18.10
CA THR A 480 -22.70 2.45 -18.12
C THR A 480 -23.96 3.32 -18.25
N GLU A 481 -24.88 3.28 -17.28
CA GLU A 481 -26.09 4.11 -17.20
C GLU A 481 -25.89 5.37 -16.35
N GLU A 482 -24.78 5.44 -15.60
CA GLU A 482 -24.46 6.62 -14.81
C GLU A 482 -23.95 7.73 -15.72
N ARG A 483 -24.61 8.88 -15.63
CA ARG A 483 -24.28 10.07 -16.40
C ARG A 483 -24.38 11.27 -15.50
N PHE A 484 -23.43 12.18 -15.63
CA PHE A 484 -23.54 13.49 -15.02
C PHE A 484 -23.06 14.57 -15.98
N ASN A 485 -23.76 15.69 -15.92
CA ASN A 485 -23.46 16.85 -16.71
C ASN A 485 -22.69 17.84 -15.83
N THR A 486 -21.62 18.43 -16.37
CA THR A 486 -20.80 19.38 -15.64
C THR A 486 -20.20 20.43 -16.56
N LEU A 487 -19.77 21.55 -15.97
CA LEU A 487 -18.90 22.50 -16.65
C LEU A 487 -17.45 22.15 -16.36
N VAL A 488 -16.69 21.96 -17.43
CA VAL A 488 -15.25 21.76 -17.42
C VAL A 488 -14.60 23.09 -17.74
N THR A 489 -13.93 23.69 -16.77
CA THR A 489 -13.28 25.00 -16.91
C THR A 489 -11.78 24.85 -16.82
N PHE A 490 -11.09 25.29 -17.87
CA PHE A 490 -9.64 25.36 -17.92
C PHE A 490 -9.17 26.73 -17.43
N SER A 491 -8.02 26.75 -16.74
CA SER A 491 -7.38 27.99 -16.30
C SER A 491 -5.97 28.08 -16.85
N ASN A 492 -5.58 29.27 -17.28
CA ASN A 492 -4.23 29.56 -17.74
C ASN A 492 -3.32 29.93 -16.56
N GLY A 493 -2.05 29.51 -16.63
CA GLY A 493 -1.00 29.92 -15.72
C GLY A 493 -0.49 31.34 -16.02
N VAL A 494 0.50 31.78 -15.24
CA VAL A 494 1.15 33.09 -15.42
C VAL A 494 1.87 33.24 -16.76
N ASP A 495 2.22 32.13 -17.41
CA ASP A 495 2.82 32.07 -18.75
C ASP A 495 1.78 32.07 -19.88
N ALA A 496 0.50 32.31 -19.54
CA ALA A 496 -0.65 32.26 -20.41
C ALA A 496 -0.92 30.89 -21.07
N LYS A 497 -0.31 29.79 -20.62
CA LYS A 497 -0.63 28.44 -21.08
C LYS A 497 -1.67 27.78 -20.17
N VAL A 498 -2.44 26.83 -20.71
CA VAL A 498 -3.38 26.03 -19.92
C VAL A 498 -2.62 25.28 -18.82
N ALA A 499 -2.95 25.58 -17.56
CA ALA A 499 -2.26 25.07 -16.38
C ALA A 499 -3.11 24.13 -15.54
N SER A 500 -4.44 24.19 -15.65
CA SER A 500 -5.34 23.32 -14.90
C SER A 500 -6.68 23.13 -15.61
N VAL A 501 -7.39 22.08 -15.18
CA VAL A 501 -8.79 21.80 -15.54
C VAL A 501 -9.58 21.57 -14.25
N SER A 502 -10.79 22.12 -14.18
CA SER A 502 -11.65 22.01 -13.01
C SER A 502 -13.09 21.68 -13.39
N PHE A 503 -13.77 20.91 -12.55
CA PHE A 503 -15.18 20.56 -12.74
C PHE A 503 -15.83 20.19 -11.41
N ALA A 504 -17.15 20.35 -11.32
CA ALA A 504 -17.91 19.95 -10.15
C ALA A 504 -18.12 18.43 -10.16
N ALA A 505 -17.78 17.77 -9.06
CA ALA A 505 -17.95 16.34 -8.88
C ALA A 505 -19.44 15.94 -8.74
N PRO A 506 -19.82 14.74 -9.22
CA PRO A 506 -21.15 14.18 -9.00
C PRO A 506 -21.39 13.98 -7.50
N LEU A 507 -22.65 14.06 -7.09
CA LEU A 507 -23.14 13.93 -5.70
C LEU A 507 -22.71 15.05 -4.73
N SER A 508 -21.43 15.40 -4.66
CA SER A 508 -20.91 16.41 -3.70
C SER A 508 -21.01 17.85 -4.21
N ARG A 509 -21.02 18.04 -5.54
CA ARG A 509 -20.88 19.34 -6.22
C ARG A 509 -19.61 20.13 -5.84
N GLU A 510 -18.63 19.46 -5.25
CA GLU A 510 -17.32 20.03 -4.96
C GLU A 510 -16.54 20.26 -6.26
N VAL A 511 -15.90 21.42 -6.40
CA VAL A 511 -15.07 21.72 -7.57
C VAL A 511 -13.69 21.11 -7.37
N ILE A 512 -13.36 20.11 -8.17
CA ILE A 512 -12.04 19.46 -8.14
C ILE A 512 -11.18 20.08 -9.23
N THR A 513 -9.94 20.48 -8.90
CA THR A 513 -9.00 21.11 -9.84
C THR A 513 -7.79 20.22 -10.07
N TYR A 514 -7.62 19.74 -11.30
CA TYR A 514 -6.47 18.95 -11.72
C TYR A 514 -5.42 19.86 -12.35
N ALA A 515 -4.17 19.74 -11.93
CA ALA A 515 -3.06 20.45 -12.56
C ALA A 515 -2.69 19.76 -13.88
N LYS A 516 -2.40 20.54 -14.91
CA LYS A 516 -1.89 20.00 -16.17
C LYS A 516 -0.49 19.45 -15.93
N VAL A 517 -0.27 18.20 -16.34
CA VAL A 517 1.04 17.56 -16.24
C VAL A 517 1.93 18.10 -17.35
N ASP A 518 2.85 19.00 -17.01
CA ASP A 518 3.92 19.43 -17.90
C ASP A 518 5.15 18.55 -17.67
N THR A 519 5.20 17.43 -18.37
CA THR A 519 6.32 16.48 -18.30
C THR A 519 7.66 17.15 -18.65
N ASN A 520 7.67 18.10 -19.58
CA ASN A 520 8.90 18.82 -19.94
C ASN A 520 9.40 19.70 -18.79
N ALA A 521 8.49 20.39 -18.09
CA ALA A 521 8.85 21.17 -16.91
C ALA A 521 9.36 20.28 -15.77
N ILE A 522 8.73 19.13 -15.53
CA ILE A 522 9.18 18.14 -14.53
C ILE A 522 10.60 17.66 -14.86
N TYR A 523 10.88 17.29 -16.11
CA TYR A 523 12.20 16.81 -16.52
C TYR A 523 13.26 17.91 -16.51
N ALA A 524 12.92 19.13 -16.92
CA ALA A 524 13.82 20.27 -16.84
C ALA A 524 14.19 20.59 -15.37
N LYS A 525 13.21 20.54 -14.46
CA LYS A 525 13.44 20.70 -13.03
C LYS A 525 14.32 19.58 -12.47
N LEU A 526 14.00 18.32 -12.78
CA LEU A 526 14.79 17.17 -12.34
C LEU A 526 16.24 17.27 -12.78
N LYS A 527 16.48 17.69 -14.03
CA LYS A 527 17.84 17.93 -14.53
C LYS A 527 18.58 18.96 -13.70
N LEU A 528 17.93 20.08 -13.37
CA LEU A 528 18.54 21.13 -12.55
C LEU A 528 18.83 20.65 -11.12
N ASP A 529 17.87 19.97 -10.48
CA ASP A 529 17.99 19.48 -9.10
C ASP A 529 19.14 18.47 -8.96
N LEU A 530 19.26 17.54 -9.93
CA LEU A 530 20.31 16.53 -9.94
C LEU A 530 21.70 17.13 -10.23
N GLU A 531 21.80 18.12 -11.12
CA GLU A 531 23.03 18.88 -11.36
C GLU A 531 23.46 19.62 -10.08
N LEU A 532 22.52 20.29 -9.41
CA LEU A 532 22.77 21.00 -8.17
C LEU A 532 23.22 20.05 -7.04
N ALA A 533 22.55 18.91 -6.89
CA ALA A 533 22.92 17.91 -5.89
C ALA A 533 24.32 17.33 -6.16
N ARG A 534 24.68 17.08 -7.42
CA ARG A 534 26.04 16.69 -7.80
C ARG A 534 27.05 17.77 -7.41
N ASP A 535 26.78 19.03 -7.75
CA ASP A 535 27.68 20.15 -7.46
C ASP A 535 27.89 20.36 -5.96
N GLN A 536 26.83 20.23 -5.17
CA GLN A 536 26.90 20.35 -3.70
C GLN A 536 27.70 19.22 -3.05
N THR A 537 27.67 18.03 -3.63
CA THR A 537 28.37 16.85 -3.10
C THR A 537 29.76 16.65 -3.70
N GLY A 538 30.06 17.33 -4.81
CA GLY A 538 31.32 17.20 -5.55
C GLY A 538 31.48 15.88 -6.31
N ILE A 539 30.42 15.08 -6.46
CA ILE A 539 30.47 13.79 -7.18
C ILE A 539 31.04 14.00 -8.59
N PRO A 540 32.08 13.24 -9.01
CA PRO A 540 32.72 13.44 -10.31
C PRO A 540 31.76 13.28 -11.48
N GLY A 541 30.97 12.20 -11.51
CA GLY A 541 29.93 12.00 -12.51
C GLY A 541 28.89 10.96 -12.13
N MET A 542 27.73 11.05 -12.78
CA MET A 542 26.62 10.12 -12.60
C MET A 542 25.70 10.10 -13.83
N SER A 543 24.86 9.09 -13.95
CA SER A 543 23.81 9.02 -14.94
C SER A 543 22.53 8.44 -14.36
N VAL A 544 21.40 8.89 -14.88
CA VAL A 544 20.06 8.52 -14.43
C VAL A 544 19.20 8.19 -15.65
N ALA A 545 18.40 7.13 -15.56
CA ALA A 545 17.30 6.86 -16.48
C ALA A 545 16.02 6.54 -15.73
N VAL A 546 14.91 7.03 -16.27
CA VAL A 546 13.58 6.84 -15.70
C VAL A 546 12.63 6.31 -16.77
N ILE A 547 11.98 5.20 -16.48
CA ILE A 547 10.87 4.68 -17.26
C ILE A 547 9.60 4.89 -16.45
N HIS A 548 8.62 5.58 -17.02
CA HIS A 548 7.31 5.79 -16.41
C HIS A 548 6.22 5.42 -17.42
N LYS A 549 5.24 4.62 -16.97
CA LYS A 549 4.17 4.08 -17.83
C LYS A 549 4.71 3.29 -19.05
N GLY A 550 5.84 2.61 -18.88
CA GLY A 550 6.49 1.79 -19.91
C GLY A 550 7.41 2.54 -20.89
N GLU A 551 7.41 3.88 -20.87
CA GLU A 551 8.20 4.73 -21.75
C GLU A 551 9.44 5.29 -21.05
N LEU A 552 10.57 5.41 -21.77
CA LEU A 552 11.75 6.11 -21.27
C LEU A 552 11.47 7.61 -21.29
N VAL A 553 11.27 8.19 -20.13
CA VAL A 553 10.82 9.59 -20.00
C VAL A 553 11.94 10.56 -19.61
N PHE A 554 13.02 10.06 -19.01
CA PHE A 554 14.19 10.85 -18.64
C PHE A 554 15.45 9.99 -18.76
N ALA A 555 16.50 10.53 -19.36
CA ALA A 555 17.81 9.90 -19.42
C ALA A 555 18.89 10.97 -19.55
N GLU A 556 19.65 11.19 -18.49
CA GLU A 556 20.64 12.27 -18.44
C GLU A 556 21.93 11.79 -17.76
N GLY A 557 23.03 12.37 -18.22
CA GLY A 557 24.35 12.20 -17.63
C GLY A 557 24.84 13.54 -17.08
N PHE A 558 25.44 13.50 -15.91
CA PHE A 558 25.89 14.66 -15.17
C PHE A 558 27.37 14.50 -14.82
N GLY A 559 28.14 15.57 -14.98
CA GLY A 559 29.55 15.60 -14.62
C GLY A 559 30.40 14.81 -15.61
N LYS A 560 31.44 14.16 -15.10
CA LYS A 560 32.47 13.53 -15.92
C LYS A 560 32.72 12.07 -15.54
N ARG A 561 32.88 11.24 -16.57
CA ARG A 561 33.25 9.82 -16.40
C ARG A 561 34.74 9.61 -16.12
N ASN A 562 35.55 10.62 -16.43
CA ASN A 562 36.98 10.70 -16.16
C ASN A 562 37.37 12.19 -16.00
N LYS A 563 38.66 12.56 -15.98
CA LYS A 563 39.09 13.97 -15.83
C LYS A 563 38.54 14.94 -16.89
N LYS A 564 38.19 14.47 -18.09
CA LYS A 564 37.88 15.31 -19.27
C LYS A 564 36.47 15.08 -19.83
N ASP A 565 36.09 13.83 -20.01
CA ASP A 565 34.93 13.45 -20.83
C ASP A 565 33.63 13.41 -20.01
N PRO A 566 32.49 13.77 -20.62
CA PRO A 566 31.21 13.75 -19.93
C PRO A 566 30.79 12.34 -19.52
N PHE A 567 30.13 12.25 -18.36
CA PHE A 567 29.34 11.08 -18.00
C PHE A 567 28.02 11.16 -18.77
N THR A 568 27.68 10.12 -19.51
CA THR A 568 26.49 10.05 -20.39
C THR A 568 25.58 8.88 -19.97
N PRO A 569 24.30 8.86 -20.36
CA PRO A 569 23.44 7.69 -20.15
C PRO A 569 23.99 6.38 -20.72
N GLU A 570 24.84 6.45 -21.75
CA GLU A 570 25.50 5.30 -22.39
C GLU A 570 26.83 4.90 -21.72
N THR A 571 27.32 5.70 -20.77
CA THR A 571 28.58 5.43 -20.08
C THR A 571 28.47 4.14 -19.27
N ARG A 572 29.40 3.21 -19.54
CA ARG A 572 29.46 1.92 -18.84
C ARG A 572 30.07 2.08 -17.45
N SER A 573 29.46 1.45 -16.46
CA SER A 573 29.93 1.41 -15.08
C SER A 573 29.61 0.05 -14.46
N MET A 574 30.38 -0.34 -13.45
CA MET A 574 30.16 -1.59 -12.71
C MET A 574 28.81 -1.54 -11.97
N LEU A 575 28.07 -2.63 -12.03
CA LEU A 575 26.78 -2.83 -11.37
C LEU A 575 26.92 -3.24 -9.92
N ALA A 576 28.07 -3.78 -9.53
CA ALA A 576 28.31 -4.32 -8.19
C ALA A 576 27.17 -5.28 -7.80
N SER A 577 26.69 -5.23 -6.56
CA SER A 577 25.69 -6.18 -6.05
C SER A 577 24.34 -6.21 -6.78
N VAL A 578 24.04 -5.29 -7.70
CA VAL A 578 22.88 -5.42 -8.60
C VAL A 578 22.99 -6.66 -9.50
N THR A 579 24.21 -7.16 -9.75
CA THR A 579 24.50 -8.43 -10.44
C THR A 579 23.73 -9.63 -9.86
N LYS A 580 23.51 -9.67 -8.55
CA LYS A 580 22.77 -10.74 -7.86
C LYS A 580 21.38 -10.96 -8.46
N ALA A 581 20.71 -9.90 -8.87
CA ALA A 581 19.38 -9.98 -9.46
C ALA A 581 19.40 -10.72 -10.81
N PHE A 582 20.44 -10.51 -11.62
CA PHE A 582 20.63 -11.22 -12.89
C PHE A 582 20.97 -12.69 -12.69
N THR A 583 21.75 -13.02 -11.66
CA THR A 583 22.03 -14.41 -11.27
C THR A 583 20.75 -15.13 -10.86
N VAL A 584 19.91 -14.50 -10.03
CA VAL A 584 18.59 -15.05 -9.66
C VAL A 584 17.73 -15.27 -10.90
N THR A 585 17.64 -14.29 -11.81
CA THR A 585 16.88 -14.45 -13.06
C THR A 585 17.41 -15.64 -13.87
N ALA A 586 18.73 -15.80 -14.01
CA ALA A 586 19.31 -16.91 -14.77
C ALA A 586 19.01 -18.28 -14.16
N VAL A 587 19.05 -18.41 -12.83
CA VAL A 587 18.63 -19.63 -12.10
C VAL A 587 17.15 -19.89 -12.33
N ALA A 588 16.31 -18.87 -12.20
CA ALA A 588 14.87 -18.97 -12.37
C ALA A 588 14.47 -19.41 -13.79
N GLU A 589 15.20 -18.99 -14.83
CA GLU A 589 15.01 -19.52 -16.19
C GLU A 589 15.29 -21.03 -16.27
N LEU A 590 16.28 -21.55 -15.55
CA LEU A 590 16.55 -22.99 -15.49
C LEU A 590 15.50 -23.75 -14.67
N VAL A 591 14.94 -23.12 -13.63
CA VAL A 591 13.79 -23.67 -12.88
C VAL A 591 12.55 -23.74 -13.77
N ALA A 592 12.26 -22.69 -14.54
CA ALA A 592 11.16 -22.67 -15.51
C ALA A 592 11.30 -23.76 -16.59
N GLU A 593 12.53 -24.13 -16.93
CA GLU A 593 12.85 -25.24 -17.84
C GLU A 593 12.76 -26.62 -17.18
N GLY A 594 12.50 -26.70 -15.88
CA GLY A 594 12.48 -27.95 -15.11
C GLY A 594 13.86 -28.58 -14.92
N LYS A 595 14.94 -27.81 -15.10
CA LYS A 595 16.33 -28.28 -14.94
C LYS A 595 16.87 -28.06 -13.53
N MET A 596 16.29 -27.10 -12.80
CA MET A 596 16.62 -26.79 -11.43
C MET A 596 15.36 -26.66 -10.60
N ASP A 597 15.52 -26.61 -9.29
CA ASP A 597 14.46 -26.47 -8.30
C ASP A 597 14.87 -25.47 -7.21
N TRP A 598 13.89 -24.83 -6.57
CA TRP A 598 14.14 -23.78 -5.59
C TRP A 598 14.47 -24.32 -4.20
N ASP A 599 13.68 -25.24 -3.66
CA ASP A 599 13.57 -25.48 -2.22
C ASP A 599 13.48 -26.97 -1.81
N THR A 600 13.52 -27.89 -2.77
CA THR A 600 13.45 -29.33 -2.52
C THR A 600 14.73 -30.06 -2.89
N ILE A 601 15.44 -29.63 -3.93
CA ILE A 601 16.66 -30.30 -4.39
C ILE A 601 17.90 -29.64 -3.75
N PRO A 602 18.76 -30.43 -3.07
CA PRO A 602 20.00 -29.91 -2.49
C PRO A 602 20.96 -29.38 -3.55
N VAL A 603 21.61 -28.26 -3.27
CA VAL A 603 22.53 -27.57 -4.20
C VAL A 603 23.68 -28.47 -4.64
N ASN A 604 24.18 -29.34 -3.76
CA ASN A 604 25.26 -30.28 -4.09
C ASN A 604 24.83 -31.38 -5.10
N THR A 605 23.54 -31.47 -5.45
CA THR A 605 23.07 -32.27 -6.60
C THR A 605 23.48 -31.60 -7.92
N TYR A 606 23.42 -30.28 -7.97
CA TYR A 606 23.78 -29.48 -9.15
C TYR A 606 25.27 -29.15 -9.19
N LEU A 607 25.92 -29.11 -8.03
CA LEU A 607 27.34 -28.79 -7.88
C LEU A 607 28.01 -29.77 -6.89
N PRO A 608 28.41 -30.98 -7.34
CA PRO A 608 28.86 -32.05 -6.44
C PRO A 608 30.06 -31.72 -5.55
N GLU A 609 30.90 -30.75 -5.91
CA GLU A 609 32.02 -30.29 -5.08
C GLU A 609 31.64 -29.31 -3.96
N PHE A 610 30.40 -28.80 -3.96
CA PHE A 610 29.92 -27.91 -2.93
C PHE A 610 29.70 -28.68 -1.62
N GLU A 611 30.44 -28.26 -0.60
CA GLU A 611 30.43 -28.87 0.72
C GLU A 611 30.65 -27.78 1.77
N THR A 612 29.81 -27.77 2.80
CA THR A 612 30.02 -26.94 4.00
C THR A 612 30.81 -27.73 5.05
N HIS A 613 31.41 -27.04 6.02
CA HIS A 613 32.11 -27.70 7.14
C HIS A 613 31.22 -28.68 7.92
N ASP A 614 29.90 -28.46 7.95
CA ASP A 614 28.97 -29.42 8.54
C ASP A 614 28.42 -30.38 7.47
N PRO A 615 28.80 -31.67 7.49
CA PRO A 615 28.31 -32.65 6.52
C PRO A 615 26.80 -32.89 6.62
N VAL A 616 26.16 -32.51 7.74
CA VAL A 616 24.70 -32.58 7.92
C VAL A 616 24.00 -31.40 7.25
N LEU A 617 24.64 -30.23 7.18
CA LEU A 617 24.07 -29.02 6.58
C LEU A 617 24.12 -29.06 5.05
N THR A 618 25.21 -29.54 4.47
CA THR A 618 25.42 -29.59 3.01
C THR A 618 24.22 -30.14 2.22
N PRO A 619 23.63 -31.31 2.55
CA PRO A 619 22.48 -31.85 1.83
C PRO A 619 21.14 -31.17 2.17
N GLN A 620 21.11 -30.15 3.03
CA GLN A 620 19.91 -29.39 3.38
C GLN A 620 19.82 -28.04 2.65
N LEU A 621 20.92 -27.54 2.10
CA LEU A 621 20.95 -26.22 1.47
C LEU A 621 20.36 -26.28 0.07
N THR A 622 19.40 -25.39 -0.19
CA THR A 622 18.66 -25.28 -1.45
C THR A 622 19.04 -24.00 -2.22
N MET A 623 18.62 -23.88 -3.48
CA MET A 623 18.86 -22.65 -4.25
C MET A 623 18.23 -21.43 -3.60
N GLN A 624 17.05 -21.60 -2.98
CA GLN A 624 16.36 -20.55 -2.25
C GLN A 624 17.17 -20.08 -1.03
N ASP A 625 17.81 -20.98 -0.29
CA ASP A 625 18.62 -20.62 0.88
C ASP A 625 19.82 -19.74 0.51
N LEU A 626 20.53 -20.12 -0.55
CA LEU A 626 21.70 -19.40 -1.08
C LEU A 626 21.32 -18.01 -1.58
N LEU A 627 20.25 -17.93 -2.40
CA LEU A 627 19.84 -16.70 -3.06
C LEU A 627 19.02 -15.76 -2.16
N SER A 628 18.65 -16.20 -0.95
CA SER A 628 17.91 -15.38 0.02
C SER A 628 18.75 -14.88 1.20
N HIS A 629 20.07 -15.07 1.18
CA HIS A 629 20.95 -14.70 2.30
C HIS A 629 20.53 -15.38 3.63
N ARG A 630 20.08 -16.66 3.59
CA ARG A 630 19.58 -17.39 4.77
C ARG A 630 20.52 -18.49 5.27
N THR A 631 21.67 -18.64 4.61
CA THR A 631 22.69 -19.64 4.96
C THR A 631 23.36 -19.30 6.30
N PRO A 632 23.66 -20.29 7.15
CA PRO A 632 24.24 -20.05 8.48
C PRO A 632 25.78 -19.91 8.47
N LEU A 633 26.37 -19.50 7.34
CA LEU A 633 27.81 -19.27 7.18
C LEU A 633 28.18 -17.85 7.66
N PRO A 634 28.77 -17.66 8.85
CA PRO A 634 29.41 -16.39 9.19
C PRO A 634 30.78 -16.28 8.51
N GLY A 635 31.33 -15.06 8.37
CA GLY A 635 32.78 -14.93 8.30
C GLY A 635 33.42 -15.57 7.07
N PHE A 636 32.98 -15.25 5.85
CA PHE A 636 33.66 -15.74 4.63
C PHE A 636 33.43 -14.83 3.44
N ASP A 637 32.78 -13.69 3.65
CA ASP A 637 32.24 -12.92 2.55
C ASP A 637 33.29 -12.08 1.84
N THR A 638 34.48 -11.93 2.40
CA THR A 638 35.52 -11.05 1.85
C THR A 638 36.69 -11.82 1.23
N THR A 639 36.63 -13.15 1.21
CA THR A 639 37.73 -14.01 0.73
C THR A 639 37.91 -14.02 -0.79
N TRP A 640 36.92 -13.49 -1.53
CA TRP A 640 37.03 -13.27 -2.96
C TRP A 640 37.80 -11.98 -3.31
N VAL A 641 37.91 -11.02 -2.39
CA VAL A 641 38.47 -9.70 -2.67
C VAL A 641 39.98 -9.79 -2.85
N TRP A 642 40.49 -9.38 -4.02
CA TRP A 642 41.91 -9.42 -4.39
C TRP A 642 42.57 -10.81 -4.19
N SER A 643 41.77 -11.87 -4.33
CA SER A 643 42.27 -13.24 -4.36
C SER A 643 42.82 -13.58 -5.75
N ASN A 644 43.90 -14.37 -5.80
CA ASN A 644 44.45 -14.92 -7.05
C ASN A 644 43.84 -16.31 -7.39
N GLU A 645 42.78 -16.70 -6.72
CA GLU A 645 42.16 -18.02 -6.80
C GLU A 645 40.96 -18.06 -7.74
N THR A 646 40.70 -19.21 -8.34
CA THR A 646 39.51 -19.36 -9.19
C THR A 646 38.25 -19.46 -8.35
N ARG A 647 37.08 -19.11 -8.92
CA ARG A 647 35.75 -19.40 -8.32
C ARG A 647 35.62 -20.81 -7.75
N ARG A 648 36.15 -21.83 -8.44
CA ARG A 648 36.08 -23.22 -7.98
C ARG A 648 36.91 -23.45 -6.72
N ASP A 649 38.03 -22.75 -6.57
CA ASP A 649 38.88 -22.83 -5.39
C ASP A 649 38.20 -22.15 -4.19
N LEU A 650 37.57 -20.99 -4.40
CA LEU A 650 36.75 -20.31 -3.38
C LEU A 650 35.59 -21.19 -2.90
N ILE A 651 34.90 -21.87 -3.82
CA ILE A 651 33.80 -22.80 -3.47
C ILE A 651 34.31 -24.00 -2.66
N LYS A 652 35.45 -24.58 -3.04
CA LYS A 652 36.02 -25.72 -2.32
C LYS A 652 36.39 -25.39 -0.88
N ARG A 653 36.80 -24.15 -0.60
CA ARG A 653 37.20 -23.69 0.73
C ARG A 653 36.07 -23.57 1.74
N ILE A 654 34.82 -23.48 1.28
CA ILE A 654 33.63 -23.41 2.15
C ILE A 654 33.58 -24.60 3.13
N ARG A 655 34.11 -25.77 2.74
CA ARG A 655 34.19 -26.97 3.59
C ARG A 655 35.05 -26.78 4.86
N HIS A 656 35.88 -25.76 4.88
CA HIS A 656 36.78 -25.46 5.98
C HIS A 656 36.33 -24.26 6.82
N VAL A 657 35.16 -23.67 6.50
CA VAL A 657 34.60 -22.51 7.20
C VAL A 657 33.59 -22.99 8.25
N PRO A 658 33.83 -22.76 9.54
CA PRO A 658 32.89 -23.16 10.59
C PRO A 658 31.49 -22.55 10.40
N VAL A 659 30.45 -23.38 10.42
CA VAL A 659 29.06 -22.94 10.32
C VAL A 659 28.46 -22.64 11.70
N LYS A 660 27.53 -21.67 11.78
CA LYS A 660 26.71 -21.48 12.99
C LYS A 660 25.60 -22.54 13.06
N PRO A 661 25.17 -22.98 14.25
CA PRO A 661 24.40 -24.22 14.41
C PRO A 661 22.92 -24.21 13.93
N LYS A 662 22.38 -23.13 13.34
CA LYS A 662 20.96 -23.09 12.92
C LYS A 662 20.70 -22.33 11.61
N LEU A 663 20.10 -23.02 10.63
CA LEU A 663 19.58 -22.47 9.37
C LEU A 663 18.39 -21.52 9.62
N GLY A 664 18.32 -20.41 8.88
CA GLY A 664 17.08 -19.62 8.74
C GLY A 664 16.66 -18.72 9.91
N VAL A 665 17.46 -18.57 10.96
CA VAL A 665 17.11 -17.75 12.14
C VAL A 665 17.41 -16.24 11.93
N ARG A 666 18.30 -15.89 10.98
CA ARG A 666 18.66 -14.50 10.62
C ARG A 666 19.08 -14.39 9.15
N VAL A 667 18.89 -13.22 8.56
CA VAL A 667 19.47 -12.84 7.26
C VAL A 667 20.97 -12.60 7.46
N ASN A 668 21.81 -13.21 6.63
CA ASN A 668 23.25 -13.00 6.58
C ASN A 668 23.73 -12.72 5.15
N TYR A 669 24.19 -11.49 4.89
CA TYR A 669 24.69 -11.10 3.57
C TYR A 669 25.92 -11.94 3.22
N ASN A 670 25.94 -12.53 2.03
CA ASN A 670 26.99 -13.43 1.59
C ASN A 670 27.02 -13.52 0.05
N ASN A 671 28.05 -12.95 -0.55
CA ASN A 671 28.39 -12.98 -1.97
C ASN A 671 28.81 -14.38 -2.43
N VAL A 672 29.57 -15.11 -1.60
CA VAL A 672 30.10 -16.44 -1.98
C VAL A 672 28.96 -17.43 -2.24
N MET A 673 27.86 -17.36 -1.50
CA MET A 673 26.66 -18.18 -1.76
C MET A 673 26.00 -17.89 -3.12
N TYR A 674 26.08 -16.64 -3.60
CA TYR A 674 25.65 -16.31 -4.95
C TYR A 674 26.60 -16.90 -6.00
N CYS A 675 27.91 -16.94 -5.72
CA CYS A 675 28.88 -17.63 -6.58
C CYS A 675 28.60 -19.13 -6.65
N VAL A 676 28.32 -19.79 -5.53
CA VAL A 676 27.91 -21.21 -5.51
C VAL A 676 26.65 -21.42 -6.37
N ALA A 677 25.62 -20.58 -6.19
CA ALA A 677 24.39 -20.66 -6.96
C ALA A 677 24.61 -20.45 -8.47
N GLY A 678 25.44 -19.47 -8.83
CA GLY A 678 25.80 -19.19 -10.23
C GLY A 678 26.57 -20.33 -10.88
N GLU A 679 27.55 -20.91 -10.19
CA GLU A 679 28.33 -22.05 -10.69
C GLU A 679 27.49 -23.34 -10.75
N ALA A 680 26.56 -23.55 -9.82
CA ALA A 680 25.59 -24.65 -9.89
C ALA A 680 24.71 -24.53 -11.15
N ALA A 681 24.19 -23.33 -11.43
CA ALA A 681 23.41 -23.06 -12.64
C ALA A 681 24.23 -23.23 -13.93
N ALA A 682 25.46 -22.73 -13.94
CA ALA A 682 26.41 -22.91 -15.04
C ALA A 682 26.68 -24.41 -15.31
N ASN A 683 26.92 -25.18 -14.24
CA ASN A 683 27.16 -26.62 -14.33
C ASN A 683 25.96 -27.38 -14.92
N VAL A 684 24.73 -27.07 -14.48
CA VAL A 684 23.49 -27.65 -15.04
C VAL A 684 23.30 -27.27 -16.51
N ALA A 685 23.68 -26.04 -16.89
CA ALA A 685 23.56 -25.57 -18.26
C ALA A 685 24.68 -26.08 -19.20
N GLY A 686 25.79 -26.59 -18.65
CA GLY A 686 26.94 -27.05 -19.42
C GLY A 686 27.74 -25.92 -20.10
N ILE A 687 27.62 -24.69 -19.61
CA ILE A 687 28.24 -23.47 -20.15
C ILE A 687 28.71 -22.57 -19.00
N SER A 688 29.53 -21.55 -19.27
CA SER A 688 29.93 -20.62 -18.21
C SER A 688 28.75 -19.77 -17.71
N LEU A 689 28.83 -19.22 -16.50
CA LEU A 689 27.81 -18.33 -15.95
C LEU A 689 27.57 -17.10 -16.85
N GLU A 690 28.63 -16.51 -17.39
CA GLU A 690 28.57 -15.36 -18.29
C GLU A 690 27.82 -15.73 -19.57
N GLN A 691 28.11 -16.92 -20.12
CA GLN A 691 27.38 -17.45 -21.28
C GLN A 691 25.92 -17.72 -20.94
N LEU A 692 25.62 -18.25 -19.76
CA LEU A 692 24.25 -18.51 -19.32
C LEU A 692 23.45 -17.19 -19.22
N VAL A 693 23.98 -16.19 -18.52
CA VAL A 693 23.35 -14.86 -18.40
C VAL A 693 23.22 -14.19 -19.77
N CYS A 694 24.26 -14.29 -20.62
CA CYS A 694 24.20 -13.75 -21.98
C CYS A 694 23.11 -14.42 -22.83
N ASN A 695 23.02 -15.76 -22.79
CA ASN A 695 22.07 -16.54 -23.58
C ASN A 695 20.62 -16.35 -23.10
N LYS A 696 20.40 -16.28 -21.79
CA LYS A 696 19.06 -16.24 -21.17
C LYS A 696 18.54 -14.84 -20.96
N ILE A 697 19.40 -13.84 -20.82
CA ILE A 697 19.01 -12.47 -20.46
C ILE A 697 19.46 -11.47 -21.52
N PHE A 698 20.76 -11.37 -21.81
CA PHE A 698 21.24 -10.29 -22.69
C PHE A 698 20.76 -10.41 -24.13
N ARG A 699 20.90 -11.58 -24.75
CA ARG A 699 20.48 -11.78 -26.15
C ARG A 699 18.97 -11.65 -26.36
N PRO A 700 18.10 -12.24 -25.52
CA PRO A 700 16.65 -12.05 -25.64
C PRO A 700 16.20 -10.60 -25.49
N LEU A 701 16.90 -9.82 -24.65
CA LEU A 701 16.59 -8.41 -24.40
C LEU A 701 17.28 -7.45 -25.39
N GLY A 702 18.24 -7.95 -26.17
CA GLY A 702 19.01 -7.15 -27.13
C GLY A 702 20.08 -6.26 -26.50
N PHE A 703 20.59 -6.63 -25.31
CA PHE A 703 21.63 -5.86 -24.64
C PHE A 703 23.00 -6.08 -25.27
N SER A 704 23.66 -4.98 -25.63
CA SER A 704 25.01 -4.96 -26.21
C SER A 704 26.02 -4.15 -25.40
N SER A 705 25.55 -3.51 -24.32
CA SER A 705 26.35 -2.70 -23.40
C SER A 705 26.64 -3.37 -22.06
N MET A 706 26.19 -4.62 -21.90
CA MET A 706 26.33 -5.39 -20.66
C MET A 706 27.32 -6.52 -20.84
N GLY A 707 28.05 -6.82 -19.77
CA GLY A 707 29.03 -7.90 -19.72
C GLY A 707 29.55 -8.08 -18.30
N PHE A 708 30.71 -8.73 -18.18
CA PHE A 708 31.36 -9.04 -16.91
C PHE A 708 32.78 -8.49 -16.91
N SER A 709 33.35 -8.22 -15.73
CA SER A 709 34.68 -7.65 -15.48
C SER A 709 34.87 -6.19 -15.89
N SER A 710 35.61 -5.45 -15.07
CA SER A 710 36.17 -4.15 -15.45
C SER A 710 37.12 -4.21 -16.64
N ARG A 711 37.84 -5.33 -16.82
CA ARG A 711 38.74 -5.57 -17.95
C ARG A 711 38.00 -5.61 -19.27
N GLU A 712 36.83 -6.21 -19.32
CA GLU A 712 35.98 -6.16 -20.51
C GLU A 712 35.34 -4.78 -20.69
N MET A 713 34.84 -4.18 -19.60
CA MET A 713 34.25 -2.84 -19.61
C MET A 713 35.20 -1.79 -20.20
N SER A 714 36.47 -1.81 -19.78
CA SER A 714 37.53 -0.87 -20.18
C SER A 714 37.94 -0.98 -21.66
N LYS A 715 37.51 -2.03 -22.38
CA LYS A 715 37.67 -2.11 -23.85
C LYS A 715 36.77 -1.11 -24.58
N SER A 716 35.71 -0.62 -23.93
CA SER A 716 34.87 0.47 -24.45
C SER A 716 35.61 1.80 -24.39
N ARG A 717 35.31 2.73 -25.32
CA ARG A 717 35.75 4.13 -25.21
C ARG A 717 34.88 4.95 -24.26
N ASN A 718 33.69 4.46 -23.91
CA ASN A 718 32.73 5.12 -23.03
C ASN A 718 32.51 4.28 -21.76
N TYR A 719 33.49 4.30 -20.85
CA TYR A 719 33.40 3.70 -19.53
C TYR A 719 33.82 4.70 -18.46
N ALA A 720 33.33 4.49 -17.25
CA ALA A 720 33.64 5.30 -16.08
C ALA A 720 34.96 4.90 -15.44
N ILE A 721 35.76 5.89 -15.04
CA ILE A 721 36.91 5.73 -14.16
C ILE A 721 36.43 5.86 -12.71
N PRO A 722 36.80 4.93 -11.80
CA PRO A 722 36.34 4.95 -10.43
C PRO A 722 37.02 6.02 -9.59
N TYR A 723 36.31 6.57 -8.63
CA TYR A 723 36.81 7.55 -7.66
C TYR A 723 36.45 7.16 -6.22
N THR A 724 37.28 7.58 -5.27
CA THR A 724 36.99 7.47 -3.83
C THR A 724 37.45 8.72 -3.09
N ALA A 725 36.94 8.95 -1.88
CA ALA A 725 37.47 9.97 -0.98
C ALA A 725 38.48 9.34 -0.03
N ALA A 726 39.58 10.04 0.26
CA ALA A 726 40.62 9.54 1.16
C ALA A 726 40.22 9.66 2.64
N THR A 727 39.36 10.62 2.98
CA THR A 727 38.85 10.85 4.33
C THR A 727 37.39 11.31 4.30
N TYR A 728 36.71 11.27 5.45
CA TYR A 728 35.43 11.93 5.65
C TYR A 728 35.43 13.40 5.21
N ASN A 729 36.45 14.16 5.63
CA ASN A 729 36.57 15.58 5.31
C ASN A 729 36.79 15.83 3.82
N ASP A 730 37.38 14.87 3.11
CA ASP A 730 37.50 14.91 1.66
C ASP A 730 36.16 14.61 1.00
N ALA A 731 35.42 13.60 1.47
CA ALA A 731 34.09 13.26 0.95
C ALA A 731 33.10 14.43 1.08
N VAL A 732 33.05 15.08 2.25
CA VAL A 732 32.18 16.25 2.49
C VAL A 732 32.59 17.47 1.68
N ALA A 733 33.89 17.62 1.44
CA ALA A 733 34.41 18.73 0.67
C ALA A 733 34.45 18.45 -0.84
N GLY A 734 33.91 17.32 -1.30
CA GLY A 734 33.90 16.94 -2.71
C GLY A 734 35.28 16.65 -3.31
N ARG A 735 36.25 16.25 -2.48
CA ARG A 735 37.62 15.94 -2.91
C ARG A 735 37.77 14.43 -3.11
N PHE A 736 37.90 14.02 -4.37
CA PHE A 736 38.00 12.62 -4.74
C PHE A 736 39.32 12.31 -5.46
N ILE A 737 39.86 11.12 -5.19
CA ILE A 737 41.03 10.55 -5.84
C ILE A 737 40.60 9.51 -6.88
N GLU A 738 41.30 9.53 -8.01
CA GLU A 738 41.10 8.57 -9.10
C GLU A 738 41.70 7.21 -8.73
N LEU A 739 40.99 6.14 -9.06
CA LEU A 739 41.40 4.76 -8.80
C LEU A 739 41.71 4.03 -10.13
N ASP A 740 42.53 2.98 -10.06
CA ASP A 740 42.77 2.12 -11.23
C ASP A 740 41.52 1.25 -11.46
N PRO A 741 40.83 1.36 -12.62
CA PRO A 741 39.68 0.53 -12.93
C PRO A 741 40.01 -0.97 -13.04
N LEU A 742 41.28 -1.36 -13.24
CA LEU A 742 41.69 -2.75 -13.38
C LEU A 742 42.07 -3.43 -12.05
N ASP A 743 42.09 -2.66 -10.95
CA ASP A 743 42.39 -3.15 -9.60
C ASP A 743 41.10 -3.24 -8.75
N ASP A 744 40.02 -3.72 -9.36
CA ASP A 744 38.68 -3.69 -8.77
C ASP A 744 38.41 -4.83 -7.77
N GLY A 745 39.27 -5.85 -7.74
CA GLY A 745 39.23 -6.98 -6.81
C GLY A 745 38.00 -7.88 -6.93
N VAL A 746 37.16 -7.73 -7.97
CA VAL A 746 35.83 -8.36 -8.09
C VAL A 746 35.72 -9.43 -9.19
N GLU A 747 36.74 -9.62 -10.04
CA GLU A 747 36.68 -10.48 -11.25
C GLU A 747 36.24 -11.94 -10.94
N GLU A 748 36.56 -12.44 -9.75
CA GLU A 748 36.20 -13.79 -9.28
C GLU A 748 34.84 -13.86 -8.55
N SER A 749 34.18 -12.73 -8.30
CA SER A 749 32.87 -12.62 -7.63
C SER A 749 31.67 -12.62 -8.60
N ALA A 750 31.85 -13.14 -9.81
CA ALA A 750 31.00 -12.88 -10.98
C ALA A 750 29.49 -12.93 -10.78
N ALA A 751 28.98 -13.91 -10.02
CA ALA A 751 27.55 -14.07 -9.76
C ALA A 751 26.99 -13.04 -8.75
N ALA A 752 27.86 -12.36 -8.01
CA ALA A 752 27.53 -11.49 -6.91
C ALA A 752 27.81 -10.01 -7.18
N GLY A 753 28.78 -9.65 -8.05
CA GLY A 753 29.22 -8.25 -8.15
C GLY A 753 29.87 -7.76 -9.46
N ASP A 754 30.17 -8.64 -10.42
CA ASP A 754 31.14 -8.31 -11.48
C ASP A 754 30.53 -7.80 -12.81
N MET A 755 29.20 -7.63 -12.89
CA MET A 755 28.62 -7.16 -14.15
C MET A 755 28.86 -5.66 -14.35
N TYR A 756 28.94 -5.23 -15.61
CA TYR A 756 28.87 -3.82 -16.00
C TYR A 756 27.65 -3.56 -16.89
N SER A 757 27.19 -2.31 -16.91
CA SER A 757 26.13 -1.84 -17.82
C SER A 757 26.17 -0.32 -17.95
N ASN A 758 25.21 0.23 -18.70
CA ASN A 758 24.83 1.63 -18.64
C ASN A 758 23.41 1.78 -18.04
N VAL A 759 23.00 3.01 -17.77
CA VAL A 759 21.72 3.27 -17.07
C VAL A 759 20.50 2.93 -17.94
N LEU A 760 20.63 3.02 -19.27
CA LEU A 760 19.56 2.75 -20.23
C LEU A 760 19.19 1.26 -20.27
N ASP A 761 20.18 0.38 -20.41
CA ASP A 761 19.95 -1.06 -20.46
C ASP A 761 19.49 -1.59 -19.10
N LEU A 762 20.01 -1.04 -18.00
CA LEU A 762 19.54 -1.39 -16.66
C LEU A 762 18.07 -0.99 -16.43
N ALA A 763 17.67 0.22 -16.84
CA ALA A 763 16.27 0.64 -16.76
C ALA A 763 15.36 -0.23 -17.64
N ARG A 764 15.80 -0.59 -18.85
CA ARG A 764 15.06 -1.50 -19.75
C ARG A 764 14.86 -2.87 -19.12
N TRP A 765 15.89 -3.44 -18.47
CA TRP A 765 15.76 -4.69 -17.75
C TRP A 765 14.72 -4.58 -16.63
N GLY A 766 14.78 -3.51 -15.82
CA GLY A 766 13.79 -3.23 -14.79
C GLY A 766 12.36 -3.14 -15.33
N ARG A 767 12.15 -2.50 -16.48
CA ARG A 767 10.84 -2.45 -17.16
C ARG A 767 10.36 -3.84 -17.53
N THR A 768 11.23 -4.68 -18.11
CA THR A 768 10.85 -6.05 -18.50
C THR A 768 10.47 -6.90 -17.30
N VAL A 769 11.17 -6.75 -16.17
CA VAL A 769 10.79 -7.40 -14.90
C VAL A 769 9.40 -6.92 -14.46
N MET A 770 9.13 -5.60 -14.43
CA MET A 770 7.81 -5.07 -14.05
C MET A 770 6.67 -5.50 -14.97
N LYS A 771 6.95 -5.73 -16.26
CA LYS A 771 5.96 -6.18 -17.26
C LYS A 771 5.85 -7.69 -17.35
N GLY A 772 6.26 -8.42 -16.30
CA GLY A 772 6.07 -9.86 -16.25
C GLY A 772 6.91 -10.62 -17.28
N GLY A 773 8.08 -10.09 -17.65
CA GLY A 773 9.00 -10.72 -18.61
C GLY A 773 8.67 -10.45 -20.08
N VAL A 774 7.75 -9.50 -20.34
CA VAL A 774 7.30 -9.15 -21.69
C VAL A 774 8.04 -7.91 -22.21
N GLN A 775 8.57 -8.01 -23.43
CA GLN A 775 9.13 -6.89 -24.18
C GLN A 775 8.56 -6.88 -25.59
N ASN A 776 8.07 -5.73 -26.05
CA ASN A 776 7.47 -5.55 -27.39
C ASN A 776 6.37 -6.60 -27.71
N GLY A 777 5.54 -6.93 -26.71
CA GLY A 777 4.46 -7.92 -26.83
C GLY A 777 4.92 -9.39 -26.87
N LYS A 778 6.21 -9.68 -26.68
CA LYS A 778 6.75 -11.04 -26.64
C LYS A 778 7.27 -11.38 -25.24
N GLN A 779 6.99 -12.59 -24.78
CA GLN A 779 7.60 -13.15 -23.58
C GLN A 779 9.08 -13.42 -23.88
N VAL A 780 9.98 -12.69 -23.23
CA VAL A 780 11.44 -12.78 -23.45
C VAL A 780 12.19 -13.32 -22.24
N LEU A 781 11.58 -13.26 -21.06
CA LEU A 781 11.99 -13.95 -19.84
C LEU A 781 10.79 -14.76 -19.33
N SER A 782 10.98 -15.88 -18.65
CA SER A 782 9.90 -16.64 -18.04
C SER A 782 9.18 -15.86 -16.92
N LYS A 783 7.91 -16.19 -16.64
CA LYS A 783 7.18 -15.61 -15.50
C LYS A 783 7.87 -15.93 -14.18
N GLU A 784 8.29 -17.19 -14.01
CA GLU A 784 9.11 -17.65 -12.89
C GLU A 784 10.37 -16.79 -12.74
N GLY A 785 11.06 -16.54 -13.85
CA GLY A 785 12.21 -15.65 -13.99
C GLY A 785 12.03 -14.30 -13.29
N VAL A 786 10.97 -13.60 -13.67
CA VAL A 786 10.71 -12.23 -13.20
C VAL A 786 9.98 -12.18 -11.85
N GLU A 787 9.27 -13.22 -11.44
CA GLU A 787 8.61 -13.31 -10.13
C GLU A 787 9.62 -13.67 -9.01
N ALA A 788 10.62 -14.51 -9.33
CA ALA A 788 11.70 -14.89 -8.41
C ALA A 788 12.69 -13.74 -8.14
N THR A 789 12.97 -12.92 -9.16
CA THR A 789 13.95 -11.82 -9.12
C THR A 789 13.71 -10.79 -8.00
N PRO A 790 12.47 -10.30 -7.77
CA PRO A 790 12.18 -9.46 -6.61
C PRO A 790 12.08 -10.29 -5.32
N THR A 791 11.57 -11.52 -5.33
CA THR A 791 11.24 -12.26 -4.09
C THR A 791 12.46 -12.88 -3.39
N ALA A 792 13.40 -13.48 -4.12
CA ALA A 792 14.58 -14.14 -3.54
C ALA A 792 15.53 -13.12 -2.86
N HIS A 793 15.74 -11.96 -3.48
CA HIS A 793 16.57 -10.90 -2.90
C HIS A 793 15.87 -10.13 -1.75
N ASN A 794 14.53 -10.10 -1.73
CA ASN A 794 13.74 -9.29 -0.80
C ASN A 794 13.60 -9.85 0.61
N ILE A 795 13.94 -11.11 0.88
CA ILE A 795 13.95 -11.64 2.26
C ILE A 795 15.06 -10.96 3.09
N ALA A 796 16.03 -10.31 2.43
CA ALA A 796 17.20 -9.76 3.09
C ALA A 796 17.17 -8.25 3.38
N ARG A 797 16.89 -7.34 2.43
CA ARG A 797 17.13 -5.89 2.66
C ARG A 797 16.33 -4.85 1.83
N SER A 798 15.44 -5.23 0.91
CA SER A 798 15.15 -4.32 -0.24
C SER A 798 13.69 -4.05 -0.59
N ALA A 799 12.73 -4.58 0.18
CA ALA A 799 11.32 -4.20 0.06
C ALA A 799 10.99 -3.08 1.06
N ASN A 800 11.12 -1.83 0.63
CA ASN A 800 10.63 -0.70 1.43
C ASN A 800 9.15 -0.48 1.12
N ARG A 801 8.31 -0.63 2.15
CA ARG A 801 6.95 -0.08 2.15
C ARG A 801 7.04 1.37 2.59
N ASP A 802 7.24 2.24 1.61
CA ASP A 802 7.14 3.66 1.86
C ASP A 802 5.65 4.07 1.82
N PRO A 803 5.17 4.92 2.76
CA PRO A 803 3.79 5.38 2.76
C PRO A 803 3.39 6.06 1.45
N ASP A 804 4.31 6.80 0.82
CA ASP A 804 4.08 7.61 -0.38
C ASP A 804 4.13 6.77 -1.65
N PHE A 805 5.09 5.85 -1.76
CA PHE A 805 5.34 5.07 -2.98
C PHE A 805 4.74 3.65 -3.00
N GLY A 806 4.24 3.15 -1.86
CA GLY A 806 3.76 1.77 -1.74
C GLY A 806 4.90 0.74 -1.70
N LEU A 807 4.69 -0.45 -2.29
CA LEU A 807 5.75 -1.45 -2.39
C LEU A 807 6.79 -0.98 -3.42
N SER A 808 8.03 -0.80 -2.99
CA SER A 808 9.18 -0.62 -3.88
C SER A 808 10.14 -1.80 -3.75
N VAL A 809 10.74 -2.23 -4.87
CA VAL A 809 11.82 -3.22 -4.90
C VAL A 809 13.10 -2.49 -5.31
N GLN A 810 14.11 -2.54 -4.45
CA GLN A 810 15.36 -1.80 -4.65
C GLN A 810 16.54 -2.76 -4.80
N TYR A 811 17.41 -2.50 -5.77
CA TYR A 811 18.69 -3.18 -5.92
C TYR A 811 19.77 -2.12 -5.78
N GLY A 812 20.64 -2.28 -4.79
CA GLY A 812 21.78 -1.41 -4.56
C GLY A 812 23.08 -2.20 -4.57
N GLY A 813 24.12 -1.63 -5.17
CA GLY A 813 25.44 -2.23 -5.23
C GLY A 813 26.54 -1.19 -5.12
N GLY A 814 27.60 -1.53 -4.38
CA GLY A 814 28.82 -0.75 -4.34
C GLY A 814 30.05 -1.62 -4.59
N SER A 815 31.00 -1.10 -5.35
CA SER A 815 32.30 -1.71 -5.61
C SER A 815 33.40 -0.65 -5.58
N TYR A 816 34.64 -1.01 -5.93
CA TYR A 816 35.83 -0.16 -5.90
C TYR A 816 35.66 1.13 -6.71
N GLY A 817 35.11 2.17 -6.06
CA GLY A 817 34.81 3.48 -6.64
C GLY A 817 33.54 3.56 -7.52
N TYR A 818 32.58 2.65 -7.37
CA TYR A 818 31.28 2.72 -8.07
C TYR A 818 30.09 2.52 -7.13
N ILE A 819 28.98 3.17 -7.44
CA ILE A 819 27.66 2.89 -6.83
C ILE A 819 26.61 2.80 -7.94
N THR A 820 25.81 1.74 -7.87
CA THR A 820 24.68 1.52 -8.77
C THR A 820 23.42 1.23 -7.98
N ASN A 821 22.31 1.86 -8.38
CA ASN A 821 20.99 1.56 -7.84
C ASN A 821 19.96 1.39 -8.95
N LEU A 822 19.00 0.51 -8.70
CA LEU A 822 17.79 0.31 -9.50
C LEU A 822 16.59 0.19 -8.56
N ALA A 823 15.58 1.01 -8.77
CA ALA A 823 14.32 0.95 -8.03
C ALA A 823 13.15 0.65 -8.97
N LEU A 824 12.30 -0.30 -8.58
CA LEU A 824 11.06 -0.67 -9.24
C LEU A 824 9.89 -0.29 -8.35
N PHE A 825 8.93 0.45 -8.90
CA PHE A 825 7.69 0.86 -8.23
C PHE A 825 6.49 0.30 -9.02
N PRO A 826 6.06 -0.95 -8.77
CA PRO A 826 5.06 -1.62 -9.59
C PRO A 826 3.71 -0.91 -9.60
N VAL A 827 3.30 -0.34 -8.46
CA VAL A 827 2.02 0.38 -8.34
C VAL A 827 2.00 1.65 -9.20
N ALA A 828 3.16 2.30 -9.32
CA ALA A 828 3.33 3.55 -10.07
C ALA A 828 3.76 3.33 -11.53
N ASP A 829 3.98 2.08 -11.97
CA ASP A 829 4.59 1.73 -13.27
C ASP A 829 5.86 2.56 -13.55
N LEU A 830 6.75 2.61 -12.56
CA LEU A 830 7.93 3.47 -12.54
C LEU A 830 9.21 2.65 -12.27
N VAL A 831 10.24 2.86 -13.09
CA VAL A 831 11.60 2.31 -12.93
C VAL A 831 12.58 3.46 -12.90
N ILE A 832 13.50 3.46 -11.94
CA ILE A 832 14.57 4.44 -11.86
C ILE A 832 15.89 3.70 -11.73
N ALA A 833 16.81 3.96 -12.66
CA ALA A 833 18.18 3.46 -12.62
C ALA A 833 19.14 4.64 -12.41
N HIS A 834 20.17 4.45 -11.58
CA HIS A 834 21.18 5.45 -11.26
C HIS A 834 22.56 4.81 -11.13
N LEU A 835 23.56 5.30 -11.89
CA LEU A 835 24.94 4.84 -11.83
C LEU A 835 25.86 6.03 -11.55
N THR A 836 26.87 5.85 -10.69
CA THR A 836 27.90 6.86 -10.43
C THR A 836 29.29 6.24 -10.25
N ASN A 837 30.32 7.01 -10.57
CA ASN A 837 31.73 6.59 -10.48
C ASN A 837 32.41 7.03 -9.20
N VAL A 838 31.67 7.08 -8.10
CA VAL A 838 32.24 7.32 -6.78
C VAL A 838 31.55 6.50 -5.71
N ARG A 839 32.34 5.98 -4.76
CA ARG A 839 31.85 5.20 -3.63
C ARG A 839 31.28 6.12 -2.54
N MET A 840 30.09 6.69 -2.77
CA MET A 840 29.35 7.50 -1.79
C MET A 840 27.86 7.12 -1.81
N MET A 841 27.39 6.35 -0.81
CA MET A 841 26.06 5.70 -0.86
C MET A 841 24.86 6.63 -0.61
N ALA A 842 25.05 7.75 0.09
CA ALA A 842 23.92 8.56 0.59
C ALA A 842 23.16 9.32 -0.51
N MET A 843 23.85 9.97 -1.45
CA MET A 843 23.21 10.78 -2.51
C MET A 843 22.47 9.91 -3.54
N PRO A 844 23.07 8.85 -4.12
CA PRO A 844 22.42 8.03 -5.14
C PRO A 844 21.06 7.44 -4.74
N LEU A 845 20.91 6.99 -3.50
CA LEU A 845 19.66 6.43 -2.99
C LEU A 845 18.57 7.51 -2.83
N ARG A 846 18.94 8.71 -2.37
CA ARG A 846 18.01 9.83 -2.16
C ARG A 846 17.56 10.45 -3.47
N ALA A 847 18.42 10.48 -4.48
CA ALA A 847 18.07 10.90 -5.83
C ALA A 847 16.91 10.08 -6.40
N LEU A 848 16.85 8.76 -6.14
CA LEU A 848 15.74 7.91 -6.58
C LEU A 848 14.39 8.38 -6.02
N PHE A 849 14.34 8.67 -4.72
CA PHE A 849 13.11 9.13 -4.06
C PHE A 849 12.71 10.54 -4.51
N HIS A 850 13.68 11.44 -4.69
CA HIS A 850 13.43 12.76 -5.28
C HIS A 850 12.82 12.67 -6.67
N ILE A 851 13.38 11.80 -7.52
CA ILE A 851 12.88 11.56 -8.86
C ILE A 851 11.45 11.00 -8.82
N ALA A 852 11.19 10.03 -7.93
CA ALA A 852 9.87 9.47 -7.76
C ALA A 852 8.85 10.53 -7.31
N ASP A 853 9.20 11.39 -6.34
CA ASP A 853 8.32 12.48 -5.87
C ASP A 853 7.94 13.46 -6.98
N GLU A 854 8.91 13.93 -7.75
CA GLU A 854 8.66 14.90 -8.82
C GLU A 854 7.85 14.28 -9.97
N ILE A 855 8.10 13.02 -10.33
CA ILE A 855 7.36 12.34 -11.42
C ILE A 855 5.93 12.00 -11.00
N LEU A 856 5.73 11.61 -9.74
CA LEU A 856 4.42 11.21 -9.22
C LEU A 856 3.62 12.39 -8.64
N GLY A 857 4.21 13.59 -8.58
CA GLY A 857 3.58 14.78 -8.01
C GLY A 857 3.22 14.61 -6.54
N LEU A 858 4.04 13.86 -5.80
CA LEU A 858 3.80 13.53 -4.39
C LEU A 858 4.17 14.71 -3.48
N ARG A 859 3.67 14.66 -2.24
CA ARG A 859 3.79 15.76 -1.28
C ARG A 859 5.25 15.93 -0.85
N LYS A 860 5.82 17.12 -1.03
CA LYS A 860 7.17 17.50 -0.57
C LYS A 860 7.24 17.73 0.94
N THR A 861 6.82 16.76 1.75
CA THR A 861 7.01 16.83 3.23
C THR A 861 8.47 16.66 3.63
N ARG A 862 9.30 16.16 2.70
CA ARG A 862 10.74 15.99 2.82
C ARG A 862 11.44 16.51 1.57
N ASN A 863 12.67 16.97 1.71
CA ASN A 863 13.52 17.30 0.58
C ASN A 863 14.68 16.33 0.57
N TRP A 864 14.55 15.26 -0.20
CA TRP A 864 15.51 14.15 -0.25
C TRP A 864 16.93 14.59 -0.58
N LEU A 865 17.09 15.67 -1.35
CA LEU A 865 18.38 16.18 -1.78
C LEU A 865 19.03 17.09 -0.72
N THR A 866 18.26 17.86 0.05
CA THR A 866 18.80 18.70 1.13
C THR A 866 18.90 17.97 2.47
N ASP A 867 18.09 16.92 2.67
CA ASP A 867 18.18 16.01 3.82
C ASP A 867 19.38 15.04 3.71
N ILE A 868 20.25 15.22 2.71
CA ILE A 868 21.62 14.70 2.74
C ILE A 868 22.37 15.46 3.84
N SER A 869 22.05 15.14 5.09
CA SER A 869 22.68 15.80 6.21
C SER A 869 24.16 15.43 6.20
N ILE A 870 25.01 16.44 6.38
CA ILE A 870 26.43 16.25 6.71
C ILE A 870 26.56 15.19 7.81
N GLU A 871 25.59 15.09 8.71
CA GLU A 871 25.49 14.11 9.79
C GLU A 871 25.34 12.64 9.33
N MET A 872 24.68 12.36 8.20
CA MET A 872 24.62 11.00 7.65
C MET A 872 25.97 10.60 7.03
N ILE A 873 26.60 11.51 6.28
CA ILE A 873 27.95 11.32 5.74
C ILE A 873 28.94 11.18 6.90
N LYS A 874 28.78 11.99 7.97
CA LYS A 874 29.52 11.86 9.23
C LYS A 874 29.35 10.49 9.82
N ASN A 875 28.13 10.00 10.02
CA ASN A 875 27.90 8.71 10.67
C ASN A 875 28.49 7.55 9.85
N MET A 876 28.37 7.59 8.52
CA MET A 876 28.98 6.58 7.64
C MET A 876 30.50 6.56 7.76
N TYR A 877 31.16 7.71 7.65
CA TYR A 877 32.60 7.76 7.76
C TYR A 877 33.10 7.71 9.21
N ALA A 878 32.30 8.08 10.21
CA ALA A 878 32.61 7.92 11.63
C ALA A 878 32.58 6.44 12.01
N LEU A 879 31.67 5.65 11.44
CA LEU A 879 31.73 4.18 11.52
C LEU A 879 32.99 3.64 10.84
N MET A 880 33.40 4.20 9.70
CA MET A 880 34.64 3.81 9.02
C MET A 880 35.88 4.24 9.81
N ASP A 881 35.86 5.41 10.45
CA ASP A 881 36.93 5.95 11.30
C ASP A 881 36.99 5.21 12.64
N GLU A 882 35.87 4.86 13.28
CA GLU A 882 35.80 3.95 14.43
C GLU A 882 36.34 2.56 14.07
N LYS A 883 35.99 2.03 12.89
CA LYS A 883 36.54 0.76 12.38
C LYS A 883 38.01 0.85 11.98
N ALA A 884 38.46 1.98 11.45
CA ALA A 884 39.86 2.24 11.11
C ALA A 884 40.72 2.48 12.37
N GLN A 885 40.12 3.02 13.42
CA GLN A 885 40.68 3.11 14.76
C GLN A 885 40.60 1.80 15.53
N GLY A 886 39.91 0.77 15.00
CA GLY A 886 39.66 -0.52 15.61
C GLY A 886 38.80 -0.43 16.88
N ASN A 887 37.87 -1.37 17.08
CA ASN A 887 37.39 -1.67 18.44
C ASN A 887 38.51 -2.40 19.20
N PHE A 888 39.64 -1.73 19.39
CA PHE A 888 40.76 -2.30 20.10
C PHE A 888 40.39 -2.40 21.59
N PRO A 889 40.74 -3.50 22.27
CA PRO A 889 40.60 -3.56 23.71
C PRO A 889 41.41 -2.45 24.38
N GLU A 890 41.02 -2.11 25.61
CA GLU A 890 41.68 -1.07 26.40
C GLU A 890 43.18 -1.37 26.51
N ARG A 891 44.00 -0.44 26.01
CA ARG A 891 45.45 -0.61 25.98
C ARG A 891 46.01 -0.54 27.39
N VAL A 892 46.91 -1.46 27.73
CA VAL A 892 47.73 -1.36 28.94
C VAL A 892 49.05 -0.68 28.56
N PRO A 893 49.32 0.56 28.99
CA PRO A 893 50.52 1.29 28.57
C PRO A 893 51.80 0.58 29.02
N ASN A 894 52.85 0.67 28.19
CA ASN A 894 54.21 0.19 28.48
C ASN A 894 54.35 -1.32 28.78
N LYS A 895 53.42 -2.16 28.30
CA LYS A 895 53.58 -3.62 28.32
C LYS A 895 54.29 -4.09 27.05
N PRO A 896 55.45 -4.77 27.14
CA PRO A 896 56.09 -5.35 25.96
C PRO A 896 55.31 -6.56 25.44
N PRO A 897 55.64 -7.05 24.22
CA PRO A 897 55.18 -8.36 23.76
C PRO A 897 55.53 -9.47 24.76
N ALA A 898 54.69 -10.50 24.88
CA ALA A 898 54.95 -11.58 25.84
C ALA A 898 56.09 -12.51 25.38
N HIS A 899 56.43 -12.48 24.08
CA HIS A 899 57.49 -13.28 23.44
C HIS A 899 58.48 -12.38 22.70
N ALA A 900 59.65 -12.91 22.34
CA ALA A 900 60.56 -12.17 21.46
C ALA A 900 59.95 -12.01 20.05
N LEU A 901 60.23 -10.91 19.34
CA LEU A 901 59.61 -10.65 18.03
C LEU A 901 59.80 -11.79 17.02
N VAL A 902 60.96 -12.47 17.06
CA VAL A 902 61.25 -13.63 16.19
C VAL A 902 60.29 -14.80 16.41
N GLU A 903 59.68 -14.93 17.58
CA GLU A 903 58.77 -16.03 17.91
C GLU A 903 57.39 -15.88 17.25
N TYR A 904 57.02 -14.65 16.85
CA TYR A 904 55.82 -14.38 16.05
C TYR A 904 56.07 -14.54 14.54
N ALA A 905 57.33 -14.56 14.08
CA ALA A 905 57.68 -14.66 12.67
C ALA A 905 57.60 -16.11 12.17
N ASP A 906 56.49 -16.45 11.54
CA ASP A 906 56.25 -17.78 10.97
C ASP A 906 55.15 -17.75 9.90
N GLU A 907 54.85 -18.92 9.34
CA GLU A 907 53.64 -19.18 8.58
C GLU A 907 52.51 -19.61 9.52
N TYR A 908 51.36 -18.99 9.33
CA TYR A 908 50.12 -19.27 10.03
C TYR A 908 49.10 -19.74 9.00
N ASP A 909 48.45 -20.87 9.22
CA ASP A 909 47.50 -21.46 8.29
C ASP A 909 46.07 -21.37 8.80
N HIS A 910 45.15 -20.97 7.91
CA HIS A 910 43.73 -21.14 8.12
C HIS A 910 43.18 -22.03 6.99
N PRO A 911 42.63 -23.21 7.29
CA PRO A 911 42.26 -24.20 6.27
C PRO A 911 41.21 -23.67 5.27
N GLY A 912 40.39 -22.68 5.67
CA GLY A 912 39.43 -22.01 4.79
C GLY A 912 39.90 -20.76 4.05
N ILE A 913 40.99 -20.09 4.45
CA ILE A 913 41.35 -18.76 3.91
C ILE A 913 42.73 -18.74 3.28
N GLY A 914 43.58 -19.70 3.65
CA GLY A 914 44.95 -19.81 3.18
C GLY A 914 45.96 -19.43 4.27
N THR A 915 47.20 -19.24 3.84
CA THR A 915 48.33 -19.02 4.75
C THR A 915 48.63 -17.52 4.87
N ALA A 916 48.78 -17.05 6.11
CA ALA A 916 49.37 -15.76 6.42
C ALA A 916 50.85 -15.94 6.77
N THR A 917 51.74 -15.12 6.21
CA THR A 917 53.16 -15.16 6.55
C THR A 917 53.52 -13.92 7.37
N VAL A 918 54.10 -14.13 8.54
CA VAL A 918 54.71 -13.08 9.36
C VAL A 918 56.22 -13.22 9.27
N ARG A 919 56.93 -12.16 8.89
CA ARG A 919 58.39 -12.14 8.78
C ARG A 919 58.95 -11.04 9.67
N LEU A 920 60.09 -11.31 10.30
CA LEU A 920 60.87 -10.29 10.99
C LEU A 920 61.91 -9.71 10.01
N ASP A 921 61.86 -8.41 9.78
CA ASP A 921 62.88 -7.64 9.05
C ASP A 921 63.37 -6.50 9.93
N GLY A 922 64.66 -6.51 10.29
CA GLY A 922 65.20 -5.64 11.32
C GLY A 922 64.50 -5.81 12.67
N ASP A 923 63.88 -4.73 13.17
CA ASP A 923 63.10 -4.66 14.41
C ASP A 923 61.57 -4.63 14.17
N HIS A 924 61.12 -4.91 12.94
CA HIS A 924 59.72 -4.83 12.55
C HIS A 924 59.18 -6.18 12.05
N LEU A 925 57.95 -6.50 12.45
CA LEU A 925 57.21 -7.64 11.90
C LEU A 925 56.41 -7.18 10.68
N HIS A 926 56.48 -7.95 9.60
CA HIS A 926 55.75 -7.74 8.36
C HIS A 926 54.78 -8.89 8.15
N ILE A 927 53.53 -8.59 7.83
CA ILE A 927 52.50 -9.57 7.53
C ILE A 927 52.16 -9.56 6.04
N THR A 928 52.02 -10.74 5.47
CA THR A 928 51.45 -10.97 4.14
C THR A 928 50.28 -11.94 4.26
N LEU A 929 49.11 -11.55 3.74
CA LEU A 929 47.91 -12.38 3.67
C LEU A 929 47.25 -12.18 2.30
N ALA A 930 47.25 -13.21 1.45
CA ALA A 930 46.84 -13.09 0.05
C ALA A 930 47.55 -11.91 -0.66
N ALA A 931 46.81 -10.95 -1.25
CA ALA A 931 47.36 -9.74 -1.86
C ALA A 931 47.69 -8.62 -0.84
N PHE A 932 47.30 -8.78 0.42
CA PHE A 932 47.51 -7.76 1.45
C PHE A 932 48.89 -7.87 2.10
N GLN A 933 49.57 -6.73 2.24
CA GLN A 933 50.86 -6.62 2.90
C GLN A 933 50.83 -5.47 3.90
N GLY A 934 51.49 -5.60 5.06
CA GLY A 934 51.53 -4.51 6.04
C GLY A 934 52.58 -4.71 7.12
N VAL A 935 52.86 -3.65 7.87
CA VAL A 935 53.79 -3.66 9.01
C VAL A 935 52.99 -3.79 10.31
N LEU A 936 53.38 -4.75 11.16
CA LEU A 936 52.80 -4.97 12.47
C LEU A 936 53.46 -4.06 13.50
N ALA A 937 52.71 -3.06 13.96
CA ALA A 937 53.07 -2.19 15.06
C ALA A 937 52.52 -2.73 16.39
N HIS A 938 53.39 -2.96 17.37
CA HIS A 938 52.99 -3.50 18.67
C HIS A 938 51.98 -2.58 19.39
N TYR A 939 50.90 -3.18 19.89
CA TYR A 939 49.81 -2.49 20.58
C TYR A 939 49.90 -2.69 22.11
N HIS A 940 49.69 -3.92 22.59
CA HIS A 940 49.91 -4.36 23.98
C HIS A 940 49.94 -5.90 24.06
N PHE A 941 50.82 -6.47 24.90
CA PHE A 941 51.02 -7.93 24.98
C PHE A 941 51.25 -8.54 23.59
N ASP A 942 50.61 -9.67 23.29
CA ASP A 942 50.71 -10.39 22.01
C ASP A 942 49.81 -9.79 20.93
N MET A 943 49.47 -8.51 21.01
CA MET A 943 48.58 -7.83 20.09
C MET A 943 49.30 -6.74 19.31
N PHE A 944 49.07 -6.73 18.01
CA PHE A 944 49.68 -5.84 17.04
C PHE A 944 48.60 -5.18 16.19
N THR A 945 48.93 -4.02 15.65
CA THR A 945 48.12 -3.32 14.66
C THR A 945 48.81 -3.31 13.31
N THR A 946 48.08 -3.43 12.23
CA THR A 946 48.61 -3.27 10.86
C THR A 946 47.70 -2.39 10.04
N VAL A 947 48.28 -1.73 9.04
CA VAL A 947 47.55 -1.06 7.96
C VAL A 947 47.98 -1.73 6.67
N PHE A 948 47.06 -2.37 5.97
CA PHE A 948 47.38 -3.08 4.73
C PHE A 948 47.57 -2.10 3.57
N GLU A 949 48.69 -2.26 2.87
CA GLU A 949 49.00 -1.64 1.58
C GLU A 949 47.90 -2.00 0.56
N HIS A 950 47.60 -1.07 -0.36
CA HIS A 950 46.55 -1.20 -1.39
C HIS A 950 45.08 -1.15 -0.95
N THR A 951 44.78 -0.96 0.35
CA THR A 951 43.41 -0.64 0.77
C THR A 951 43.13 0.87 0.68
N PRO A 952 42.08 1.34 -0.02
CA PRO A 952 41.78 2.77 -0.15
C PRO A 952 41.50 3.49 1.17
N GLU A 953 41.16 2.73 2.22
CA GLU A 953 40.65 3.23 3.48
C GLU A 953 41.69 3.27 4.62
N LYS A 954 42.93 2.80 4.40
CA LYS A 954 43.99 2.75 5.44
C LYS A 954 43.50 2.25 6.80
N MET A 955 42.64 1.24 6.83
CA MET A 955 42.03 0.81 8.08
C MET A 955 43.06 0.09 8.96
N GLY A 956 43.17 0.51 10.22
CA GLY A 956 43.90 -0.26 11.23
C GLY A 956 43.22 -1.61 11.48
N ARG A 957 44.02 -2.66 11.60
CA ARG A 957 43.57 -4.03 11.89
C ARG A 957 44.31 -4.60 13.08
N LEU A 958 43.57 -5.31 13.93
CA LEU A 958 44.12 -6.02 15.08
C LEU A 958 44.62 -7.40 14.64
N VAL A 959 45.82 -7.73 15.08
CA VAL A 959 46.40 -9.06 14.99
C VAL A 959 46.73 -9.52 16.40
N THR A 960 46.05 -10.57 16.86
CA THR A 960 46.21 -11.10 18.22
C THR A 960 46.87 -12.46 18.14
N PHE A 961 48.11 -12.57 18.60
CA PHE A 961 48.79 -13.85 18.70
C PHE A 961 48.34 -14.60 19.96
N SER A 962 48.17 -15.91 19.82
CA SER A 962 47.77 -16.82 20.89
C SER A 962 48.98 -17.60 21.39
N THR A 963 49.03 -17.82 22.70
CA THR A 963 50.07 -18.62 23.34
C THR A 963 49.50 -19.99 23.74
N GLY A 964 50.18 -21.05 23.33
CA GLY A 964 49.81 -22.43 23.62
C GLY A 964 50.10 -22.83 25.08
N PRO A 965 49.63 -24.02 25.51
CA PRO A 965 49.88 -24.54 26.86
C PRO A 965 51.36 -24.73 27.20
N ASP A 966 52.23 -24.84 26.20
CA ASP A 966 53.68 -24.95 26.33
C ASP A 966 54.39 -23.58 26.48
N GLY A 967 53.62 -22.49 26.49
CA GLY A 967 54.12 -21.13 26.67
C GLY A 967 54.71 -20.52 25.40
N LYS A 968 54.52 -21.12 24.23
CA LYS A 968 54.99 -20.58 22.93
C LYS A 968 53.84 -20.00 22.13
N VAL A 969 54.13 -19.11 21.18
CA VAL A 969 53.15 -18.66 20.19
C VAL A 969 52.63 -19.87 19.41
N SER A 970 51.31 -20.11 19.44
CA SER A 970 50.66 -21.27 18.83
C SER A 970 49.73 -20.91 17.67
N GLY A 971 49.38 -19.63 17.52
CA GLY A 971 48.47 -19.17 16.46
C GLY A 971 48.28 -17.66 16.48
N ALA A 972 47.46 -17.16 15.56
CA ALA A 972 47.14 -15.74 15.43
C ALA A 972 45.71 -15.54 14.93
N THR A 973 45.00 -14.59 15.54
CA THR A 973 43.71 -14.13 15.03
C THR A 973 43.91 -12.86 14.22
N PHE A 974 43.48 -12.87 12.96
CA PHE A 974 43.51 -11.71 12.07
C PHE A 974 42.09 -11.21 11.81
N ALA A 975 41.87 -9.91 12.02
CA ALA A 975 40.66 -9.23 11.55
C ALA A 975 40.83 -8.81 10.08
N VAL A 976 39.90 -9.19 9.20
CA VAL A 976 39.88 -8.81 7.77
C VAL A 976 38.77 -7.75 7.56
N LEU A 977 38.24 -7.56 6.34
CA LEU A 977 37.18 -6.59 6.04
C LEU A 977 35.88 -6.90 6.83
N GLU A 978 35.10 -5.88 7.16
CA GLU A 978 33.74 -6.00 7.77
C GLU A 978 33.61 -6.70 9.15
N ASP A 979 34.60 -6.56 10.03
CA ASP A 979 34.58 -7.09 11.42
C ASP A 979 34.64 -8.64 11.50
N GLU A 980 35.12 -9.31 10.45
CA GLU A 980 35.37 -10.76 10.44
C GLU A 980 36.76 -11.08 11.04
N GLU A 981 36.79 -11.88 12.11
CA GLU A 981 38.01 -12.37 12.77
C GLU A 981 38.25 -13.84 12.49
N TYR A 982 39.51 -14.18 12.18
CA TYR A 982 39.90 -15.51 11.73
C TYR A 982 41.11 -16.01 12.49
N TYR A 983 40.99 -17.18 13.11
CA TYR A 983 42.08 -17.82 13.84
C TYR A 983 42.91 -18.72 12.93
N TYR A 984 44.21 -18.49 12.88
CA TYR A 984 45.17 -19.25 12.10
C TYR A 984 46.10 -20.00 13.05
N GLU A 985 46.37 -21.26 12.73
CA GLU A 985 47.30 -22.10 13.48
C GLU A 985 48.71 -21.86 12.99
N LYS A 986 49.67 -21.75 13.91
CA LYS A 986 51.09 -21.65 13.54
C LYS A 986 51.58 -22.99 13.00
N ILE A 987 52.24 -22.98 11.83
CA ILE A 987 52.61 -24.22 11.12
C ILE A 987 53.87 -24.89 11.71
N LYS A 988 54.81 -24.12 12.28
CA LYS A 988 56.13 -24.61 12.72
C LYS A 988 56.44 -24.38 14.20
#